data_AF-H8Z651-F1
#
_entry.id   AF-H8Z651-F1
#
_cell.length_a   1.000
_cell.length_b   1.000
_cell.length_c   1.000
_cell.angle_alpha   90.00
_cell.angle_beta   90.00
_cell.angle_gamma   90.00
#
_symmetry.space_group_name_H-M   'P 1'
#
loop_
_entity.id
_entity.type
_entity.pdbx_description
1 polymer ?
#
loop_
_entity_poly.entity_id
_entity_poly.type
_entity_poly.pdbx_seq_one_letter_code
_entity_poly.pdbx_strand_id
1 'polypeptide(L)'
;MSIFDNGHEVETLTIKELIEHRLGKVKPRLWLPPIQRSMVWTNAQIINYWDSLLRGYPPGLMMVHRVDGSAGEAAKHGADAEGKIQAGEVSANDLQLFDGQQRMATILLGLGLGQLQGTHKLWVDLGQEPKQHADTRFQLRISTIGQPFGYARDYPNNKFRLDERREAWKNVAGDNYADKLAADNLFLNDDRKAPLIEGVCPVLLKKIWELHKADSNTALAEKLAILPGADKGRAEEFAKAFETAVKSSVILQLVGPDVVGNESSYVRFFSRLGQGGTRLSDDELSYSMIKARYPEIREKMNGIMVNRVAGRLASEVELVLAILRVAKLLKPWKDASDWEKTGRPNPNLVSKLDKNTEEEFKRLLGLASDDFGLLMILKKLRTGLIYSKENSKGFPAMLIARLPHQLLDLLILFAALNAEGDWPGNGDARDHLIAFCLYWLLYVGYPDKAADLVYRKFLEKEDQTLDRRFFSGLIHDFEDAGICSVVATLPEFERIREKANEPPDGMLLRPWAERFGGAAVMDKDHERKPGEALRNISTNRKLISHALMWLQRDYLSRKYPMFDPTSGRDEDLPVDLDHLIPQKRFRFHWTSWQSYINEEVKDSNYWNHRDTIGHSLGNFRWLDASENRSRHYDEIEDGAKDDFLIEDIDAWNTLIRKQNTEKRWDKADIQYLQTLIDMRTLFLCEKILDEGGIWAISEGDVKALSE
;
A
#
# COMPACT_ATOMS: atom_id res chain seq x y z
N MET A 1 45.04 5.56 -4.25
CA MET A 1 44.84 5.16 -5.66
C MET A 1 43.52 5.73 -6.11
N SER A 2 43.48 6.27 -7.33
CA SER A 2 42.24 6.69 -8.00
C SER A 2 41.57 5.44 -8.59
N ILE A 3 40.23 5.31 -8.55
CA ILE A 3 39.57 4.20 -9.27
C ILE A 3 39.75 4.37 -10.78
N PHE A 4 39.69 5.61 -11.28
CA PHE A 4 39.92 5.93 -12.68
C PHE A 4 41.27 6.65 -12.82
N ASP A 5 42.24 6.06 -13.50
CA ASP A 5 43.54 6.68 -13.76
C ASP A 5 43.54 7.47 -15.10
N ASN A 6 44.32 8.56 -15.15
CA ASN A 6 44.69 9.39 -16.32
C ASN A 6 43.81 9.31 -17.60
N GLY A 7 42.51 9.61 -17.49
CA GLY A 7 41.62 9.83 -18.63
C GLY A 7 40.74 8.65 -19.05
N HIS A 8 40.75 7.54 -18.30
CA HIS A 8 39.78 6.45 -18.52
C HIS A 8 38.40 6.79 -17.95
N GLU A 9 37.37 6.68 -18.79
CA GLU A 9 35.96 6.86 -18.37
C GLU A 9 35.29 5.55 -17.95
N VAL A 10 35.96 4.41 -18.16
CA VAL A 10 35.42 3.08 -17.85
C VAL A 10 36.46 2.29 -17.07
N GLU A 11 36.05 1.72 -15.95
CA GLU A 11 36.87 0.88 -15.09
C GLU A 11 36.10 -0.36 -14.66
N THR A 12 36.81 -1.37 -14.13
CA THR A 12 36.16 -2.57 -13.60
C THR A 12 36.60 -2.84 -12.17
N LEU A 13 35.63 -3.09 -11.30
CA LEU A 13 35.86 -3.57 -9.93
C LEU A 13 35.16 -4.90 -9.73
N THR A 14 35.75 -5.79 -8.94
CA THR A 14 35.00 -6.94 -8.41
C THR A 14 33.87 -6.45 -7.49
N ILE A 15 32.81 -7.26 -7.34
CA ILE A 15 31.75 -6.97 -6.35
C ILE A 15 32.35 -6.77 -4.95
N LYS A 16 33.36 -7.56 -4.57
CA LYS A 16 34.07 -7.42 -3.29
C LYS A 16 34.68 -6.03 -3.12
N GLU A 17 35.47 -5.57 -4.09
CA GLU A 17 36.09 -4.25 -4.04
C GLU A 17 35.03 -3.15 -4.00
N LEU A 18 33.99 -3.26 -4.84
CA LEU A 18 32.88 -2.31 -4.85
C LEU A 18 32.21 -2.19 -3.48
N ILE A 19 32.00 -3.31 -2.78
CA ILE A 19 31.48 -3.34 -1.41
C ILE A 19 32.42 -2.63 -0.45
N GLU A 20 33.73 -2.85 -0.56
CA GLU A 20 34.71 -2.20 0.33
C GLU A 20 34.72 -0.67 0.16
N HIS A 21 34.63 -0.19 -1.09
CA HIS A 21 34.44 1.25 -1.38
C HIS A 21 33.10 1.75 -0.81
N ARG A 22 32.03 0.97 -0.93
CA ARG A 22 30.68 1.33 -0.46
C ARG A 22 30.58 1.40 1.07
N LEU A 23 31.25 0.48 1.77
CA LEU A 23 31.36 0.44 3.23
C LEU A 23 32.38 1.45 3.79
N GLY A 24 33.02 2.23 2.92
CA GLY A 24 34.01 3.24 3.32
C GLY A 24 35.33 2.67 3.85
N LYS A 25 35.60 1.38 3.63
CA LYS A 25 36.83 0.70 4.10
C LYS A 25 38.05 1.08 3.29
N VAL A 26 37.86 1.46 2.03
CA VAL A 26 38.92 1.89 1.11
C VAL A 26 38.53 3.21 0.44
N LYS A 27 39.54 3.97 0.03
CA LYS A 27 39.38 5.21 -0.75
C LYS A 27 39.58 4.92 -2.24
N PRO A 28 38.85 5.63 -3.13
CA PRO A 28 37.78 6.60 -2.86
C PRO A 28 36.50 5.92 -2.35
N ARG A 29 35.72 6.57 -1.48
CA ARG A 29 34.45 5.98 -1.01
C ARG A 29 33.39 6.01 -2.11
N LEU A 30 32.49 5.03 -2.12
CA LEU A 30 31.33 5.01 -3.00
C LEU A 30 30.08 5.43 -2.22
N TRP A 31 29.61 6.63 -2.49
CA TRP A 31 28.41 7.19 -1.92
C TRP A 31 27.20 6.92 -2.80
N LEU A 32 26.04 6.96 -2.18
CA LEU A 32 24.78 7.08 -2.86
C LEU A 32 24.46 8.59 -2.95
N PRO A 33 24.13 9.15 -4.13
CA PRO A 33 23.80 10.56 -4.24
C PRO A 33 22.59 10.91 -3.35
N PRO A 34 22.37 12.16 -2.95
CA PRO A 34 21.20 12.50 -2.14
C PRO A 34 19.87 12.32 -2.88
N ILE A 35 19.87 12.52 -4.22
CA ILE A 35 18.71 12.24 -5.08
C ILE A 35 18.65 10.74 -5.37
N GLN A 36 17.78 10.03 -4.65
CA GLN A 36 17.57 8.61 -4.82
C GLN A 36 16.12 8.20 -4.65
N ARG A 37 15.70 7.28 -5.52
CA ARG A 37 14.47 6.52 -5.30
C ARG A 37 14.60 5.59 -4.11
N SER A 38 13.45 5.31 -3.50
CA SER A 38 13.28 4.19 -2.57
C SER A 38 13.58 2.86 -3.28
N MET A 39 13.76 1.78 -2.52
CA MET A 39 13.86 0.44 -3.12
C MET A 39 12.50 0.08 -3.75
N VAL A 40 12.47 -0.16 -5.06
CA VAL A 40 11.25 -0.47 -5.84
C VAL A 40 11.28 -1.86 -6.46
N TRP A 41 12.41 -2.58 -6.37
CA TRP A 41 12.49 -3.95 -6.83
C TRP A 41 11.60 -4.87 -6.01
N THR A 42 10.85 -5.71 -6.72
CA THR A 42 10.07 -6.81 -6.16
C THR A 42 10.98 -7.93 -5.64
N ASN A 43 10.42 -8.83 -4.83
CA ASN A 43 11.11 -10.01 -4.32
C ASN A 43 11.72 -10.86 -5.45
N ALA A 44 10.95 -11.05 -6.54
CA ALA A 44 11.42 -11.77 -7.72
C ALA A 44 12.64 -11.11 -8.37
N GLN A 45 12.67 -9.78 -8.50
CA GLN A 45 13.80 -9.06 -9.08
C GLN A 45 15.06 -9.20 -8.22
N ILE A 46 14.93 -9.14 -6.90
CA ILE A 46 16.02 -9.36 -5.94
C ILE A 46 16.61 -10.78 -6.10
N ILE A 47 15.75 -11.79 -6.13
CA ILE A 47 16.15 -13.20 -6.28
C ILE A 47 16.81 -13.44 -7.63
N ASN A 48 16.20 -12.99 -8.73
CA ASN A 48 16.72 -13.21 -10.08
C ASN A 48 18.08 -12.54 -10.29
N TYR A 49 18.31 -11.38 -9.67
CA TYR A 49 19.60 -10.71 -9.73
C TYR A 49 20.69 -11.52 -9.01
N TRP A 50 20.44 -12.00 -7.79
CA TRP A 50 21.39 -12.87 -7.08
C TRP A 50 21.61 -14.20 -7.80
N ASP A 51 20.56 -14.80 -8.35
CA ASP A 51 20.67 -16.02 -9.14
C ASP A 51 21.55 -15.80 -10.38
N SER A 52 21.41 -14.65 -11.05
CA SER A 52 22.27 -14.27 -12.18
C SER A 52 23.74 -14.18 -11.78
N LEU A 53 24.04 -13.54 -10.64
CA LEU A 53 25.40 -13.48 -10.11
C LEU A 53 25.96 -14.87 -9.81
N LEU A 54 25.16 -15.75 -9.19
CA LEU A 54 25.53 -17.12 -8.86
C LEU A 54 25.71 -18.01 -10.10
N ARG A 55 25.10 -17.66 -11.23
CA ARG A 55 25.36 -18.29 -12.54
C ARG A 55 26.62 -17.77 -13.21
N GLY A 56 27.22 -16.70 -12.70
CA GLY A 56 28.39 -16.04 -13.30
C GLY A 56 28.02 -15.05 -14.42
N TYR A 57 26.76 -14.64 -14.51
CA TYR A 57 26.38 -13.55 -15.42
C TYR A 57 26.98 -12.23 -14.92
N PRO A 58 27.35 -11.32 -15.85
CA PRO A 58 27.94 -10.05 -15.47
C PRO A 58 26.94 -9.25 -14.60
N PRO A 59 27.39 -8.64 -13.49
CA PRO A 59 26.58 -7.77 -12.63
C PRO A 59 25.98 -6.56 -13.36
N GLY A 60 26.56 -6.23 -14.52
CA GLY A 60 26.16 -5.12 -15.37
C GLY A 60 27.00 -3.87 -15.17
N LEU A 61 26.54 -2.78 -15.77
CA LEU A 61 27.15 -1.46 -15.71
C LEU A 61 26.59 -0.66 -14.52
N MET A 62 27.43 0.12 -13.86
CA MET A 62 27.04 1.11 -12.87
C MET A 62 27.62 2.46 -13.27
N MET A 63 26.78 3.50 -13.26
CA MET A 63 27.23 4.86 -13.58
C MET A 63 27.61 5.56 -12.30
N VAL A 64 28.84 6.09 -12.25
CA VAL A 64 29.37 6.81 -11.10
C VAL A 64 29.83 8.19 -11.50
N HIS A 65 29.86 9.10 -10.55
CA HIS A 65 30.34 10.46 -10.76
C HIS A 65 31.34 10.83 -9.66
N ARG A 66 32.41 11.53 -10.01
CA ARG A 66 33.35 12.06 -9.01
C ARG A 66 32.70 13.21 -8.28
N VAL A 67 32.78 13.20 -6.96
CA VAL A 67 32.29 14.32 -6.17
C VAL A 67 33.09 15.57 -6.55
N ASP A 68 32.44 16.59 -7.09
CA ASP A 68 33.09 17.86 -7.39
C ASP A 68 32.94 18.80 -6.19
N GLY A 69 34.07 19.21 -5.59
CA GLY A 69 34.10 20.17 -4.49
C GLY A 69 33.62 21.58 -4.87
N SER A 70 33.57 21.88 -6.17
CA SER A 70 33.08 23.15 -6.74
C SER A 70 31.59 23.12 -7.11
N ALA A 71 30.94 21.96 -7.13
CA ALA A 71 29.51 21.81 -7.41
C ALA A 71 28.63 22.26 -6.22
N GLY A 72 27.33 22.47 -6.47
CA GLY A 72 26.35 22.93 -5.46
C GLY A 72 26.24 22.03 -4.22
N GLU A 73 25.62 22.51 -3.13
CA GLU A 73 25.58 21.80 -1.84
C GLU A 73 25.11 20.34 -1.95
N ALA A 74 24.13 20.02 -2.80
CA ALA A 74 23.66 18.65 -2.99
C ALA A 74 24.74 17.68 -3.53
N ALA A 75 25.74 18.16 -4.29
CA ALA A 75 26.84 17.32 -4.78
C ALA A 75 27.86 17.00 -3.66
N LYS A 76 27.86 17.76 -2.56
CA LYS A 76 28.76 17.61 -1.40
C LYS A 76 28.20 16.66 -0.32
N HIS A 77 27.01 16.11 -0.53
CA HIS A 77 26.36 15.16 0.38
C HIS A 77 26.32 13.77 -0.24
N GLY A 78 26.32 12.74 0.60
CA GLY A 78 26.24 11.36 0.15
C GLY A 78 25.69 10.45 1.24
N ALA A 79 24.86 9.48 0.87
CA ALA A 79 24.39 8.44 1.77
C ALA A 79 25.45 7.35 1.90
N ASP A 80 25.84 6.99 3.12
CA ASP A 80 26.69 5.83 3.43
C ASP A 80 25.96 4.50 3.17
N ALA A 81 26.61 3.36 3.41
CA ALA A 81 26.06 2.04 3.10
C ALA A 81 24.72 1.75 3.81
N GLU A 82 24.57 2.22 5.05
CA GLU A 82 23.36 2.18 5.88
C GLU A 82 22.29 3.14 5.36
N GLY A 83 22.70 4.06 4.49
CA GLY A 83 21.88 5.06 3.82
C GLY A 83 21.86 6.39 4.56
N LYS A 84 22.56 6.54 5.69
CA LYS A 84 22.60 7.81 6.41
C LYS A 84 23.36 8.85 5.58
N ILE A 85 22.77 10.03 5.44
CA ILE A 85 23.42 11.14 4.73
C ILE A 85 24.54 11.69 5.62
N GLN A 86 25.75 11.69 5.10
CA GLN A 86 26.91 12.27 5.76
C GLN A 86 27.19 13.64 5.13
N ALA A 87 27.00 14.70 5.91
CA ALA A 87 27.34 16.07 5.52
C ALA A 87 28.79 16.36 5.92
N GLY A 88 29.58 16.96 5.02
CA GLY A 88 30.97 17.36 5.30
C GLY A 88 31.99 16.23 5.34
N GLU A 89 31.58 14.97 5.32
CA GLU A 89 32.52 13.84 5.18
C GLU A 89 32.88 13.53 3.74
N VAL A 90 32.05 13.88 2.75
CA VAL A 90 32.27 13.51 1.36
C VAL A 90 33.48 14.29 0.79
N SER A 91 34.50 13.56 0.34
CA SER A 91 35.72 14.15 -0.25
C SER A 91 35.58 14.32 -1.75
N ALA A 92 36.23 15.33 -2.34
CA ALA A 92 36.28 15.54 -3.80
C ALA A 92 36.90 14.38 -4.60
N ASN A 93 37.56 13.44 -3.92
CA ASN A 93 38.07 12.22 -4.54
C ASN A 93 37.08 11.05 -4.45
N ASP A 94 36.03 11.14 -3.62
CA ASP A 94 35.01 10.11 -3.47
C ASP A 94 34.08 10.06 -4.71
N LEU A 95 33.31 8.99 -4.86
CA LEU A 95 32.38 8.76 -5.98
C LEU A 95 30.92 8.74 -5.51
N GLN A 96 29.98 9.09 -6.38
CA GLN A 96 28.54 8.93 -6.19
C GLN A 96 27.95 7.96 -7.23
N LEU A 97 27.11 7.02 -6.81
CA LEU A 97 26.46 6.02 -7.65
C LEU A 97 25.14 6.54 -8.26
N PHE A 98 25.19 6.96 -9.52
CA PHE A 98 24.06 7.53 -10.25
C PHE A 98 23.12 6.46 -10.81
N ASP A 99 23.65 5.39 -11.41
CA ASP A 99 22.87 4.23 -11.86
C ASP A 99 23.38 2.93 -11.23
N GLY A 100 22.47 1.99 -11.01
CA GLY A 100 22.78 0.73 -10.33
C GLY A 100 22.49 0.74 -8.84
N GLN A 101 21.81 1.76 -8.32
CA GLN A 101 21.45 1.89 -6.91
C GLN A 101 20.65 0.68 -6.37
N GLN A 102 19.70 0.15 -7.15
CA GLN A 102 18.91 -1.03 -6.75
C GLN A 102 19.73 -2.33 -6.78
N ARG A 103 20.67 -2.45 -7.74
CA ARG A 103 21.64 -3.54 -7.80
C ARG A 103 22.55 -3.51 -6.57
N MET A 104 23.08 -2.34 -6.22
CA MET A 104 23.91 -2.14 -5.03
C MET A 104 23.13 -2.45 -3.74
N ALA A 105 21.90 -1.98 -3.61
CA ALA A 105 21.04 -2.28 -2.46
C ALA A 105 20.76 -3.79 -2.32
N THR A 106 20.57 -4.49 -3.44
CA THR A 106 20.39 -5.94 -3.49
C THR A 106 21.65 -6.70 -3.09
N ILE A 107 22.83 -6.24 -3.55
CA ILE A 107 24.13 -6.79 -3.13
C ILE A 107 24.28 -6.64 -1.62
N LEU A 108 24.08 -5.44 -1.07
CA LEU A 108 24.19 -5.20 0.38
C LEU A 108 23.20 -6.05 1.18
N LEU A 109 21.96 -6.22 0.70
CA LEU A 109 20.96 -7.08 1.34
C LEU A 109 21.44 -8.53 1.48
N GLY A 110 22.10 -9.09 0.47
CA GLY A 110 22.66 -10.44 0.57
C GLY A 110 23.75 -10.57 1.64
N LEU A 111 24.41 -9.47 1.98
CA LEU A 111 25.40 -9.40 3.07
C LEU A 111 24.75 -9.09 4.42
N GLY A 112 23.43 -8.90 4.46
CA GLY A 112 22.71 -8.42 5.64
C GLY A 112 23.10 -6.99 6.04
N LEU A 113 23.44 -6.15 5.06
CA LEU A 113 23.87 -4.77 5.25
C LEU A 113 22.94 -3.81 4.49
N GLY A 114 23.09 -2.53 4.81
CA GLY A 114 22.47 -1.42 4.10
C GLY A 114 20.98 -1.23 4.36
N GLN A 115 20.34 -0.40 3.53
CA GLN A 115 19.00 0.16 3.79
C GLN A 115 17.86 -0.86 3.96
N LEU A 116 18.05 -2.12 3.54
CA LEU A 116 17.04 -3.17 3.63
C LEU A 116 17.25 -4.13 4.81
N GLN A 117 18.37 -4.05 5.53
CA GLN A 117 18.75 -5.03 6.56
C GLN A 117 17.72 -5.18 7.69
N GLY A 118 17.00 -4.09 8.00
CA GLY A 118 15.96 -4.07 9.03
C GLY A 118 14.60 -4.59 8.58
N THR A 119 14.38 -4.75 7.26
CA THR A 119 13.05 -5.05 6.70
C THR A 119 13.01 -6.32 5.85
N HIS A 120 14.14 -6.75 5.30
CA HIS A 120 14.26 -7.92 4.41
C HIS A 120 15.44 -8.81 4.82
N LYS A 121 15.31 -10.12 4.59
CA LYS A 121 16.39 -11.10 4.69
C LYS A 121 16.41 -11.99 3.45
N LEU A 122 17.61 -12.27 2.93
CA LEU A 122 17.83 -13.13 1.76
C LEU A 122 18.50 -14.44 2.19
N TRP A 123 17.98 -15.55 1.69
CA TRP A 123 18.38 -16.90 2.08
C TRP A 123 18.64 -17.78 0.85
N VAL A 124 19.46 -18.81 1.04
CA VAL A 124 19.59 -19.95 0.14
C VAL A 124 19.20 -21.21 0.90
N ASP A 125 18.39 -22.06 0.28
CA ASP A 125 18.12 -23.40 0.81
C ASP A 125 19.09 -24.42 0.23
N LEU A 126 19.95 -24.97 1.08
CA LEU A 126 20.97 -25.96 0.71
C LEU A 126 20.47 -27.40 0.81
N GLY A 127 19.25 -27.63 1.28
CA GLY A 127 18.69 -28.97 1.46
C GLY A 127 17.77 -29.43 0.33
N GLN A 128 17.48 -28.56 -0.64
CA GLN A 128 16.54 -28.88 -1.73
C GLN A 128 16.86 -28.21 -3.07
N GLU A 129 16.37 -28.84 -4.15
CA GLU A 129 16.40 -28.31 -5.50
C GLU A 129 15.30 -27.28 -5.78
N PRO A 130 15.56 -26.26 -6.62
CA PRO A 130 14.48 -25.62 -7.36
C PRO A 130 13.63 -26.69 -8.06
N LYS A 131 12.30 -26.52 -8.13
CA LYS A 131 11.44 -27.50 -8.81
C LYS A 131 11.85 -27.68 -10.27
N GLN A 132 11.55 -28.85 -10.87
CA GLN A 132 11.66 -29.02 -12.32
C GLN A 132 10.91 -27.85 -13.00
N HIS A 133 11.59 -27.13 -13.89
CA HIS A 133 11.14 -25.91 -14.59
C HIS A 133 11.24 -24.57 -13.83
N ALA A 134 11.83 -24.54 -12.63
CA ALA A 134 12.20 -23.26 -12.01
C ALA A 134 13.38 -22.63 -12.78
N ASP A 135 13.29 -21.32 -13.06
CA ASP A 135 14.33 -20.59 -13.79
C ASP A 135 15.58 -20.28 -12.94
N THR A 136 15.60 -20.64 -11.65
CA THR A 136 16.71 -20.37 -10.73
C THR A 136 17.68 -21.55 -10.62
N ARG A 137 18.99 -21.26 -10.48
CA ARG A 137 20.05 -22.27 -10.27
C ARG A 137 20.02 -22.79 -8.84
N PHE A 138 19.84 -21.88 -7.89
CA PHE A 138 19.75 -22.21 -6.47
C PHE A 138 18.38 -21.85 -5.92
N GLN A 139 18.01 -22.48 -4.82
CA GLN A 139 16.74 -22.22 -4.19
C GLN A 139 16.84 -21.00 -3.25
N LEU A 140 16.80 -19.81 -3.85
CA LEU A 140 16.81 -18.55 -3.11
C LEU A 140 15.43 -18.25 -2.51
N ARG A 141 15.41 -17.61 -1.34
CA ARG A 141 14.21 -17.22 -0.61
C ARG A 141 14.37 -15.83 -0.02
N ILE A 142 13.27 -15.12 0.14
CA ILE A 142 13.24 -13.83 0.86
C ILE A 142 12.22 -13.91 2.00
N SER A 143 12.47 -13.19 3.08
CA SER A 143 11.48 -12.93 4.13
C SER A 143 11.49 -11.45 4.52
N THR A 144 10.39 -10.97 5.08
CA THR A 144 10.23 -9.58 5.52
C THR A 144 9.62 -9.52 6.92
N ILE A 145 9.60 -8.34 7.55
CA ILE A 145 8.88 -8.13 8.82
C ILE A 145 7.43 -8.61 8.71
N GLY A 146 6.74 -8.29 7.60
CA GLY A 146 5.36 -8.70 7.37
C GLY A 146 5.18 -10.18 7.01
N GLN A 147 6.21 -10.83 6.45
CA GLN A 147 6.21 -12.26 6.10
C GLN A 147 7.49 -12.93 6.63
N PRO A 148 7.60 -13.16 7.95
CA PRO A 148 8.84 -13.62 8.58
C PRO A 148 9.23 -15.05 8.19
N PHE A 149 8.26 -15.88 7.80
CA PHE A 149 8.47 -17.24 7.29
C PHE A 149 8.71 -17.32 5.78
N GLY A 150 8.80 -16.16 5.12
CA GLY A 150 9.07 -16.04 3.70
C GLY A 150 7.85 -16.01 2.79
N TYR A 151 8.12 -16.14 1.50
CA TYR A 151 7.17 -16.08 0.40
C TYR A 151 7.13 -17.41 -0.35
N ALA A 152 6.06 -17.64 -1.10
CA ALA A 152 5.83 -18.86 -1.85
C ALA A 152 7.07 -19.23 -2.67
N ARG A 153 7.49 -20.49 -2.53
CA ARG A 153 8.75 -21.03 -3.04
C ARG A 153 9.02 -20.72 -4.52
N ASP A 154 8.01 -20.87 -5.37
CA ASP A 154 8.13 -20.72 -6.83
C ASP A 154 7.72 -19.33 -7.32
N TYR A 155 7.00 -18.58 -6.49
CA TYR A 155 6.46 -17.27 -6.81
C TYR A 155 6.84 -16.32 -5.68
N PRO A 156 8.08 -15.80 -5.66
CA PRO A 156 8.60 -15.05 -4.52
C PRO A 156 7.88 -13.70 -4.26
N ASN A 157 7.04 -13.25 -5.18
CA ASN A 157 6.13 -12.12 -4.98
C ASN A 157 4.81 -12.53 -4.30
N ASN A 158 4.49 -13.82 -4.27
CA ASN A 158 3.25 -14.36 -3.71
C ASN A 158 3.53 -14.87 -2.30
N LYS A 159 2.52 -14.79 -1.44
CA LYS A 159 2.61 -15.31 -0.08
C LYS A 159 2.42 -16.81 -0.05
N PHE A 160 3.00 -17.46 0.95
CA PHE A 160 2.56 -18.80 1.34
C PHE A 160 1.07 -18.79 1.65
N ARG A 161 0.43 -19.95 1.46
CA ARG A 161 -0.97 -20.09 1.82
C ARG A 161 -1.13 -19.84 3.32
N LEU A 162 -2.31 -19.39 3.71
CA LEU A 162 -2.54 -18.96 5.10
C LEU A 162 -2.47 -20.12 6.09
N ASP A 163 -2.91 -21.32 5.71
CA ASP A 163 -2.76 -22.57 6.46
C ASP A 163 -1.30 -22.83 6.82
N GLU A 164 -0.41 -22.77 5.84
CA GLU A 164 1.03 -22.96 6.05
C GLU A 164 1.62 -21.89 6.98
N ARG A 165 1.20 -20.63 6.82
CA ARG A 165 1.64 -19.52 7.69
C ARG A 165 1.13 -19.66 9.12
N ARG A 166 -0.08 -20.19 9.31
CA ARG A 166 -0.66 -20.44 10.64
C ARG A 166 0.01 -21.60 11.33
N GLU A 167 0.26 -22.68 10.59
CA GLU A 167 1.02 -23.82 11.10
C GLU A 167 2.41 -23.35 11.53
N ALA A 168 3.10 -22.56 10.70
CA ALA A 168 4.39 -21.96 11.07
C ALA A 168 4.29 -21.06 12.32
N TRP A 169 3.27 -20.20 12.43
CA TRP A 169 3.05 -19.40 13.64
C TRP A 169 2.73 -20.24 14.88
N LYS A 170 1.90 -21.27 14.74
CA LYS A 170 1.54 -22.19 15.83
C LYS A 170 2.75 -22.96 16.33
N ASN A 171 3.58 -23.44 15.40
CA ASN A 171 4.82 -24.15 15.71
C ASN A 171 5.82 -23.27 16.46
N VAL A 172 5.77 -21.95 16.27
CA VAL A 172 6.67 -20.98 16.90
C VAL A 172 6.13 -20.38 18.20
N ALA A 173 4.83 -20.07 18.28
CA ALA A 173 4.22 -19.32 19.38
C ALA A 173 3.33 -20.17 20.31
N GLY A 174 3.06 -21.45 19.98
CA GLY A 174 2.13 -22.30 20.73
C GLY A 174 0.66 -21.85 20.61
N ASP A 175 -0.20 -22.32 21.53
CA ASP A 175 -1.65 -22.04 21.53
C ASP A 175 -2.02 -20.67 22.12
N ASN A 176 -1.08 -19.95 22.73
CA ASN A 176 -1.32 -18.63 23.33
C ASN A 176 -1.04 -17.49 22.34
N TYR A 177 -2.11 -16.96 21.74
CA TYR A 177 -2.06 -15.83 20.81
C TYR A 177 -1.49 -14.53 21.43
N ALA A 178 -1.49 -14.42 22.77
CA ALA A 178 -1.03 -13.25 23.53
C ALA A 178 0.50 -13.10 23.60
N ASP A 179 1.29 -14.16 23.36
CA ASP A 179 2.75 -14.10 23.33
C ASP A 179 3.31 -13.56 21.99
N LYS A 180 2.44 -13.09 21.09
CA LYS A 180 2.80 -12.44 19.82
C LYS A 180 3.62 -11.14 19.96
N LEU A 181 3.83 -10.63 21.18
CA LEU A 181 4.86 -9.61 21.43
C LEU A 181 6.27 -10.08 20.98
N ALA A 182 6.48 -11.39 20.81
CA ALA A 182 7.70 -11.98 20.26
C ALA A 182 7.74 -12.09 18.71
N ALA A 183 6.67 -11.73 17.97
CA ALA A 183 6.68 -11.81 16.50
C ALA A 183 7.68 -10.83 15.86
N ASP A 184 7.81 -9.62 16.44
CA ASP A 184 8.86 -8.67 16.09
C ASP A 184 10.26 -9.25 16.40
N ASN A 185 10.37 -10.10 17.43
CA ASN A 185 11.61 -10.80 17.77
C ASN A 185 11.92 -11.97 16.82
N LEU A 186 10.98 -12.48 16.02
CA LEU A 186 11.28 -13.62 15.14
C LEU A 186 12.12 -13.18 13.92
N PHE A 187 11.75 -12.04 13.33
CA PHE A 187 12.57 -11.43 12.29
C PHE A 187 13.86 -10.82 12.87
N LEU A 188 13.79 -10.24 14.08
CA LEU A 188 14.92 -9.47 14.66
C LEU A 188 15.93 -10.30 15.47
N ASN A 189 15.54 -11.37 16.20
CA ASN A 189 16.38 -11.96 17.25
C ASN A 189 16.93 -13.37 17.00
N ASP A 190 16.60 -14.09 15.92
CA ASP A 190 17.17 -15.44 15.78
C ASP A 190 17.49 -15.85 14.35
N ASP A 191 18.75 -15.63 13.96
CA ASP A 191 19.32 -16.19 12.75
C ASP A 191 19.35 -17.74 12.76
N ARG A 192 19.02 -18.41 13.88
CA ARG A 192 18.98 -19.87 14.01
C ARG A 192 17.55 -20.45 14.08
N LYS A 193 16.48 -19.63 14.08
CA LYS A 193 15.10 -20.10 14.30
C LYS A 193 13.99 -19.40 13.49
N ALA A 194 14.25 -18.72 12.38
CA ALA A 194 13.13 -18.37 11.49
C ALA A 194 12.81 -19.58 10.59
N PRO A 195 11.76 -20.39 10.86
CA PRO A 195 11.42 -21.50 9.98
C PRO A 195 10.87 -20.89 8.70
N LEU A 196 11.68 -20.85 7.64
CA LEU A 196 11.09 -20.64 6.32
C LEU A 196 10.14 -21.81 6.06
N ILE A 197 8.91 -21.50 5.68
CA ILE A 197 7.96 -22.53 5.25
C ILE A 197 8.58 -23.27 4.07
N GLU A 198 8.47 -24.61 4.08
CA GLU A 198 9.14 -25.52 3.14
C GLU A 198 10.68 -25.43 3.13
N GLY A 199 11.32 -24.82 4.14
CA GLY A 199 12.77 -24.74 4.24
C GLY A 199 13.39 -26.04 4.76
N VAL A 200 14.31 -26.64 4.00
CA VAL A 200 15.01 -27.87 4.42
C VAL A 200 16.32 -27.52 5.13
N CYS A 201 17.16 -26.70 4.50
CA CYS A 201 18.36 -26.12 5.10
C CYS A 201 18.52 -24.66 4.66
N PRO A 202 17.63 -23.75 5.10
CA PRO A 202 17.72 -22.34 4.77
C PRO A 202 18.87 -21.66 5.53
N VAL A 203 19.81 -21.07 4.79
CA VAL A 203 20.96 -20.34 5.32
C VAL A 203 20.90 -18.90 4.85
N LEU A 204 21.04 -17.96 5.78
CA LEU A 204 21.17 -16.54 5.46
C LEU A 204 22.42 -16.29 4.63
N LEU A 205 22.29 -15.56 3.52
CA LEU A 205 23.47 -15.17 2.73
C LEU A 205 24.45 -14.32 3.56
N LYS A 206 23.95 -13.55 4.54
CA LYS A 206 24.77 -12.83 5.53
C LYS A 206 25.77 -13.76 6.23
N LYS A 207 25.31 -14.92 6.71
CA LYS A 207 26.17 -15.89 7.39
C LYS A 207 27.22 -16.48 6.45
N ILE A 208 26.81 -16.77 5.22
CA ILE A 208 27.71 -17.30 4.19
C ILE A 208 28.82 -16.28 3.91
N TRP A 209 28.46 -15.00 3.80
CA TRP A 209 29.43 -13.91 3.64
C TRP A 209 30.39 -13.78 4.83
N GLU A 210 29.89 -13.90 6.07
CA GLU A 210 30.73 -13.88 7.28
C GLU A 210 31.73 -15.04 7.30
N LEU A 211 31.29 -16.25 6.95
CA LEU A 211 32.16 -17.43 6.83
C LEU A 211 33.17 -17.27 5.68
N HIS A 212 32.73 -16.79 4.53
CA HIS A 212 33.58 -16.54 3.36
C HIS A 212 34.73 -15.57 3.67
N LYS A 213 34.49 -14.54 4.50
CA LYS A 213 35.54 -13.62 4.94
C LYS A 213 36.59 -14.26 5.85
N ALA A 214 36.20 -15.26 6.64
CA ALA A 214 37.06 -15.87 7.65
C ALA A 214 37.91 -17.01 7.10
N ASP A 215 37.52 -17.62 5.97
CA ASP A 215 38.05 -18.90 5.52
C ASP A 215 38.37 -18.95 4.01
N SER A 216 39.11 -19.98 3.58
CA SER A 216 39.26 -20.32 2.17
C SER A 216 37.99 -20.98 1.60
N ASN A 217 37.81 -20.99 0.26
CA ASN A 217 36.62 -21.59 -0.37
C ASN A 217 36.37 -23.05 0.02
N THR A 218 37.43 -23.85 0.16
CA THR A 218 37.32 -25.26 0.56
C THR A 218 36.73 -25.37 1.97
N ALA A 219 37.15 -24.49 2.88
CA ALA A 219 36.63 -24.44 4.24
C ALA A 219 35.20 -23.89 4.31
N LEU A 220 34.78 -22.98 3.41
CA LEU A 220 33.38 -22.56 3.31
C LEU A 220 32.48 -23.73 2.92
N ALA A 221 32.85 -24.48 1.88
CA ALA A 221 32.09 -25.64 1.41
C ALA A 221 31.94 -26.71 2.50
N GLU A 222 33.03 -27.02 3.22
CA GLU A 222 33.01 -27.96 4.35
C GLU A 222 32.06 -27.50 5.46
N LYS A 223 32.09 -26.20 5.83
CA LYS A 223 31.22 -25.64 6.87
C LYS A 223 29.75 -25.64 6.47
N LEU A 224 29.44 -25.43 5.19
CA LEU A 224 28.06 -25.50 4.69
C LEU A 224 27.56 -26.95 4.61
N ALA A 225 28.43 -27.90 4.21
CA ALA A 225 28.07 -29.31 4.05
C ALA A 225 27.75 -30.03 5.37
N ILE A 226 28.26 -29.54 6.51
CA ILE A 226 27.96 -30.11 7.83
C ILE A 226 26.68 -29.56 8.46
N LEU A 227 26.01 -28.59 7.82
CA LEU A 227 24.78 -28.03 8.37
C LEU A 227 23.66 -29.08 8.37
N PRO A 228 22.82 -29.13 9.41
CA PRO A 228 21.69 -30.05 9.46
C PRO A 228 20.76 -29.87 8.24
N GLY A 229 20.51 -30.96 7.51
CA GLY A 229 19.65 -30.96 6.32
C GLY A 229 20.31 -30.46 5.03
N ALA A 230 21.59 -30.07 5.03
CA ALA A 230 22.28 -29.65 3.82
C ALA A 230 22.63 -30.85 2.93
N ASP A 231 22.51 -30.66 1.61
CA ASP A 231 23.12 -31.55 0.63
C ASP A 231 24.58 -31.14 0.39
N LYS A 232 25.50 -32.09 0.50
CA LYS A 232 26.94 -31.83 0.40
C LYS A 232 27.35 -31.32 -1.00
N GLY A 233 26.81 -31.92 -2.06
CA GLY A 233 27.11 -31.50 -3.44
C GLY A 233 26.63 -30.08 -3.70
N ARG A 234 25.43 -29.73 -3.21
CA ARG A 234 24.89 -28.37 -3.28
C ARG A 234 25.71 -27.36 -2.50
N ALA A 235 26.12 -27.70 -1.29
CA ALA A 235 26.94 -26.83 -0.47
C ALA A 235 28.27 -26.51 -1.18
N GLU A 236 28.90 -27.51 -1.79
CA GLU A 236 30.13 -27.34 -2.59
C GLU A 236 29.88 -26.49 -3.85
N GLU A 237 28.82 -26.78 -4.61
CA GLU A 237 28.46 -26.02 -5.82
C GLU A 237 28.14 -24.56 -5.48
N PHE A 238 27.34 -24.34 -4.43
CA PHE A 238 26.96 -23.01 -3.98
C PHE A 238 28.16 -22.21 -3.49
N ALA A 239 29.05 -22.81 -2.69
CA ALA A 239 30.27 -22.14 -2.23
C ALA A 239 31.13 -21.64 -3.41
N LYS A 240 31.29 -22.49 -4.44
CA LYS A 240 32.00 -22.13 -5.68
C LYS A 240 31.28 -21.03 -6.46
N ALA A 241 29.96 -21.12 -6.59
CA ALA A 241 29.13 -20.12 -7.27
C ALA A 241 29.14 -18.77 -6.55
N PHE A 242 29.06 -18.78 -5.22
CA PHE A 242 29.10 -17.59 -4.38
C PHE A 242 30.46 -16.87 -4.47
N GLU A 243 31.56 -17.61 -4.43
CA GLU A 243 32.89 -17.06 -4.68
C GLU A 243 32.98 -16.41 -6.07
N THR A 244 32.46 -17.09 -7.09
CA THR A 244 32.43 -16.57 -8.46
C THR A 244 31.62 -15.28 -8.55
N ALA A 245 30.46 -15.24 -7.90
CA ALA A 245 29.60 -14.07 -7.81
C ALA A 245 30.33 -12.88 -7.16
N VAL A 246 30.96 -13.08 -6.00
CA VAL A 246 31.68 -12.03 -5.26
C VAL A 246 32.90 -11.50 -6.04
N LYS A 247 33.55 -12.36 -6.82
CA LYS A 247 34.68 -11.99 -7.70
C LYS A 247 34.25 -11.46 -9.07
N SER A 248 32.96 -11.45 -9.39
CA SER A 248 32.47 -10.97 -10.68
C SER A 248 32.74 -9.48 -10.85
N SER A 249 33.19 -9.08 -12.03
CA SER A 249 33.54 -7.70 -12.34
C SER A 249 32.31 -6.87 -12.73
N VAL A 250 32.05 -5.82 -11.96
CA VAL A 250 31.14 -4.71 -12.28
C VAL A 250 31.89 -3.71 -13.18
N ILE A 251 31.22 -3.24 -14.23
CA ILE A 251 31.73 -2.14 -15.05
C ILE A 251 31.28 -0.82 -14.42
N LEU A 252 32.23 0.06 -14.12
CA LEU A 252 31.98 1.43 -13.67
C LEU A 252 32.18 2.40 -14.83
N GLN A 253 31.13 3.13 -15.17
CA GLN A 253 31.18 4.22 -16.15
C GLN A 253 31.21 5.55 -15.39
N LEU A 254 32.27 6.33 -15.59
CA LEU A 254 32.36 7.69 -15.10
C LEU A 254 31.44 8.60 -15.91
N VAL A 255 30.63 9.40 -15.21
CA VAL A 255 29.77 10.42 -15.77
C VAL A 255 30.49 11.77 -15.66
N GLY A 256 30.62 12.46 -16.79
CA GLY A 256 31.27 13.76 -16.86
C GLY A 256 30.58 14.85 -16.02
N PRO A 257 31.33 15.86 -15.56
CA PRO A 257 30.83 16.91 -14.67
C PRO A 257 29.72 17.77 -15.30
N ASP A 258 29.70 17.92 -16.62
CA ASP A 258 28.68 18.70 -17.33
C ASP A 258 27.26 18.19 -17.12
N VAL A 259 27.10 16.88 -16.85
CA VAL A 259 25.81 16.24 -16.59
C VAL A 259 25.22 16.70 -15.24
N VAL A 260 26.07 17.12 -14.31
CA VAL A 260 25.68 17.56 -12.96
C VAL A 260 25.98 19.04 -12.68
N GLY A 261 26.49 19.77 -13.67
CA GLY A 261 27.01 21.13 -13.49
C GLY A 261 25.98 22.15 -12.99
N ASN A 262 24.68 21.83 -13.04
CA ASN A 262 23.62 22.58 -12.38
C ASN A 262 22.43 21.68 -12.02
N GLU A 263 21.59 22.15 -11.09
CA GLU A 263 20.42 21.42 -10.57
C GLU A 263 19.45 20.98 -11.69
N SER A 264 19.20 21.83 -12.68
CA SER A 264 18.29 21.50 -13.79
C SER A 264 18.81 20.35 -14.66
N SER A 265 20.11 20.29 -14.91
CA SER A 265 20.77 19.24 -15.70
C SER A 265 20.79 17.93 -14.91
N TYR A 266 21.03 18.03 -13.60
CA TYR A 266 20.97 16.91 -12.66
C TYR A 266 19.56 16.27 -12.62
N VAL A 267 18.51 17.07 -12.45
CA VAL A 267 17.10 16.61 -12.50
C VAL A 267 16.76 16.00 -13.86
N ARG A 268 17.16 16.66 -14.96
CA ARG A 268 16.93 16.17 -16.32
C ARG A 268 17.62 14.82 -16.54
N PHE A 269 18.83 14.63 -16.02
CA PHE A 269 19.53 13.36 -16.07
C PHE A 269 18.76 12.26 -15.33
N PHE A 270 18.38 12.47 -14.07
CA PHE A 270 17.61 11.47 -13.31
C PHE A 270 16.20 11.21 -13.86
N SER A 271 15.57 12.19 -14.52
CA SER A 271 14.29 11.99 -15.22
C SER A 271 14.40 11.11 -16.47
N ARG A 272 15.61 11.00 -17.04
CA ARG A 272 15.93 10.20 -18.23
C ARG A 272 16.59 8.87 -17.87
N LEU A 273 17.25 8.81 -16.72
CA LEU A 273 17.86 7.61 -16.20
C LEU A 273 16.80 6.53 -15.94
N GLY A 274 16.99 5.33 -16.49
CA GLY A 274 16.07 4.22 -16.27
C GLY A 274 14.77 4.25 -17.10
N GLN A 275 14.69 5.03 -18.18
CA GLN A 275 13.55 5.03 -19.12
C GLN A 275 13.27 3.66 -19.76
N GLY A 276 14.27 2.77 -19.84
CA GLY A 276 14.10 1.37 -20.27
C GLY A 276 13.73 0.39 -19.14
N GLY A 277 13.52 0.87 -17.90
CA GLY A 277 13.18 0.08 -16.72
C GLY A 277 12.06 0.74 -15.89
N THR A 278 12.07 0.57 -14.56
CA THR A 278 11.08 1.23 -13.68
C THR A 278 11.37 2.73 -13.60
N ARG A 279 10.53 3.54 -14.26
CA ARG A 279 10.59 5.01 -14.27
C ARG A 279 10.35 5.59 -12.87
N LEU A 280 11.11 6.62 -12.50
CA LEU A 280 10.83 7.44 -11.32
C LEU A 280 9.55 8.24 -11.53
N SER A 281 8.62 8.18 -10.58
CA SER A 281 7.47 9.09 -10.57
C SER A 281 7.90 10.53 -10.25
N ASP A 282 7.09 11.51 -10.65
CA ASP A 282 7.34 12.92 -10.31
C ASP A 282 7.33 13.13 -8.79
N ASP A 283 6.51 12.38 -8.05
CA ASP A 283 6.49 12.36 -6.59
C ASP A 283 7.82 11.87 -6.00
N GLU A 284 8.34 10.73 -6.47
CA GLU A 284 9.63 10.20 -6.00
C GLU A 284 10.78 11.14 -6.33
N LEU A 285 10.75 11.79 -7.50
CA LEU A 285 11.79 12.74 -7.91
C LEU A 285 11.73 14.00 -7.06
N SER A 286 10.52 14.52 -6.79
CA SER A 286 10.29 15.66 -5.90
C SER A 286 10.79 15.36 -4.48
N TYR A 287 10.43 14.20 -3.92
CA TYR A 287 10.90 13.79 -2.60
C TYR A 287 12.43 13.65 -2.57
N SER A 288 13.03 13.13 -3.65
CA SER A 288 14.48 13.01 -3.77
C SER A 288 15.18 14.36 -3.77
N MET A 289 14.65 15.35 -4.48
CA MET A 289 15.16 16.74 -4.46
C MET A 289 15.00 17.37 -3.07
N ILE A 290 13.86 17.16 -2.42
CA ILE A 290 13.60 17.65 -1.05
C ILE A 290 14.62 17.06 -0.07
N LYS A 291 14.87 15.74 -0.09
CA LYS A 291 15.91 15.10 0.74
C LYS A 291 17.32 15.61 0.44
N ALA A 292 17.61 15.95 -0.81
CA ALA A 292 18.90 16.49 -1.19
C ALA A 292 19.12 17.89 -0.61
N ARG A 293 18.07 18.71 -0.54
CA ARG A 293 18.09 20.04 0.05
C ARG A 293 18.02 20.02 1.58
N TYR A 294 17.33 19.04 2.17
CA TYR A 294 17.13 18.89 3.62
C TYR A 294 17.46 17.46 4.08
N PRO A 295 18.75 17.11 4.26
CA PRO A 295 19.18 15.77 4.66
C PRO A 295 18.54 15.25 5.97
N GLU A 296 18.26 16.14 6.91
CA GLU A 296 17.67 15.87 8.22
C GLU A 296 16.28 15.21 8.15
N ILE A 297 15.58 15.36 7.02
CA ILE A 297 14.28 14.74 6.76
C ILE A 297 14.36 13.21 6.88
N ARG A 298 15.47 12.60 6.47
CA ARG A 298 15.60 11.14 6.50
C ARG A 298 15.52 10.59 7.92
N GLU A 299 16.25 11.20 8.85
CA GLU A 299 16.25 10.77 10.25
C GLU A 299 14.89 11.05 10.90
N LYS A 300 14.29 12.21 10.60
CA LYS A 300 12.95 12.57 11.08
C LYS A 300 11.90 11.57 10.60
N MET A 301 11.90 11.24 9.31
CA MET A 301 10.97 10.28 8.74
C MET A 301 11.20 8.88 9.27
N ASN A 302 12.44 8.42 9.42
CA ASN A 302 12.71 7.12 10.05
C ASN A 302 12.10 7.05 11.47
N GLY A 303 12.28 8.09 12.29
CA GLY A 303 11.67 8.20 13.62
C GLY A 303 10.13 8.18 13.60
N ILE A 304 9.51 8.79 12.58
CA ILE A 304 8.06 8.78 12.38
C ILE A 304 7.58 7.38 11.97
N MET A 305 8.26 6.74 11.01
CA MET A 305 7.85 5.47 10.41
C MET A 305 7.95 4.29 11.39
N VAL A 306 8.84 4.34 12.38
CA VAL A 306 8.93 3.32 13.44
C VAL A 306 7.99 3.59 14.63
N ASN A 307 7.28 4.72 14.66
CA ASN A 307 6.40 5.08 15.76
C ASN A 307 5.06 4.32 15.68
N ARG A 308 4.80 3.41 16.61
CA ARG A 308 3.58 2.59 16.62
C ARG A 308 2.27 3.36 16.88
N VAL A 309 2.35 4.55 17.51
CA VAL A 309 1.17 5.35 17.85
C VAL A 309 0.71 6.18 16.66
N ALA A 310 1.63 6.78 15.91
CA ALA A 310 1.29 7.37 14.61
C ALA A 310 1.01 6.28 13.56
N GLY A 311 1.77 5.18 13.64
CA GLY A 311 1.85 4.09 12.67
C GLY A 311 2.00 4.58 11.23
N ARG A 312 1.87 3.68 10.27
CA ARG A 312 2.02 4.01 8.85
C ARG A 312 0.68 4.44 8.24
N LEU A 313 0.37 5.74 8.29
CA LEU A 313 -0.79 6.28 7.54
C LEU A 313 -0.54 6.30 6.02
N ALA A 314 0.71 6.57 5.60
CA ALA A 314 1.13 6.61 4.20
C ALA A 314 2.64 6.38 4.07
N SER A 315 3.16 6.39 2.84
CA SER A 315 4.60 6.36 2.58
C SER A 315 5.29 7.68 2.95
N GLU A 316 6.61 7.64 3.14
CA GLU A 316 7.39 8.86 3.42
C GLU A 316 7.23 9.92 2.30
N VAL A 317 7.21 9.45 1.04
CA VAL A 317 7.01 10.31 -0.14
C VAL A 317 5.69 11.06 -0.01
N GLU A 318 4.60 10.34 0.23
CA GLU A 318 3.27 10.95 0.34
C GLU A 318 3.20 11.94 1.50
N LEU A 319 3.72 11.58 2.68
CA LEU A 319 3.70 12.44 3.87
C LEU A 319 4.50 13.74 3.67
N VAL A 320 5.70 13.64 3.10
CA VAL A 320 6.57 14.80 2.89
C VAL A 320 5.99 15.73 1.82
N LEU A 321 5.45 15.18 0.74
CA LEU A 321 4.80 15.97 -0.31
C LEU A 321 3.51 16.61 0.19
N ALA A 322 2.74 15.92 1.04
CA ALA A 322 1.55 16.49 1.67
C ALA A 322 1.90 17.68 2.56
N ILE A 323 2.92 17.53 3.41
CA ILE A 323 3.39 18.61 4.29
C ILE A 323 3.92 19.80 3.48
N LEU A 324 4.68 19.55 2.40
CA LEU A 324 5.13 20.63 1.53
C LEU A 324 3.95 21.30 0.83
N ARG A 325 2.94 20.54 0.39
CA ARG A 325 1.73 21.10 -0.21
C ARG A 325 1.00 22.04 0.75
N VAL A 326 0.86 21.65 2.02
CA VAL A 326 0.26 22.48 3.07
C VAL A 326 1.11 23.73 3.34
N ALA A 327 2.43 23.58 3.50
CA ALA A 327 3.33 24.71 3.74
C ALA A 327 3.24 25.77 2.64
N LYS A 328 3.18 25.34 1.37
CA LYS A 328 3.03 26.23 0.22
C LYS A 328 1.69 26.97 0.19
N LEU A 329 0.62 26.35 0.70
CA LEU A 329 -0.69 27.01 0.82
C LEU A 329 -0.65 28.05 1.95
N LEU A 330 -0.09 27.71 3.11
CA LEU A 330 -0.08 28.58 4.30
C LEU A 330 0.91 29.75 4.19
N LYS A 331 2.07 29.51 3.59
CA LYS A 331 3.14 30.49 3.40
C LYS A 331 3.67 30.38 1.96
N PRO A 332 2.88 30.82 0.95
CA PRO A 332 3.32 30.80 -0.44
C PRO A 332 4.51 31.74 -0.64
N TRP A 333 5.40 31.40 -1.59
CA TRP A 333 6.48 32.31 -1.96
C TRP A 333 5.93 33.52 -2.73
N LYS A 334 6.69 34.62 -2.70
CA LYS A 334 6.23 35.95 -3.11
C LYS A 334 5.51 36.03 -4.48
N ASP A 335 6.02 35.31 -5.48
CA ASP A 335 5.52 35.37 -6.86
C ASP A 335 4.83 34.06 -7.31
N ALA A 336 4.34 33.26 -6.36
CA ALA A 336 3.62 32.02 -6.65
C ALA A 336 2.30 32.30 -7.37
N SER A 337 2.07 31.61 -8.49
CA SER A 337 0.74 31.55 -9.10
C SER A 337 -0.16 30.56 -8.36
N ASP A 338 -1.49 30.68 -8.48
CA ASP A 338 -2.43 29.92 -7.64
C ASP A 338 -2.29 28.40 -7.79
N TRP A 339 -2.05 27.91 -9.01
CA TRP A 339 -1.80 26.48 -9.25
C TRP A 339 -0.50 26.00 -8.59
N GLU A 340 0.50 26.88 -8.43
CA GLU A 340 1.73 26.54 -7.73
C GLU A 340 1.50 26.46 -6.22
N LYS A 341 0.62 27.30 -5.66
CA LYS A 341 0.22 27.28 -4.23
C LYS A 341 -0.57 26.03 -3.87
N THR A 342 -1.57 25.67 -4.67
CA THR A 342 -2.51 24.57 -4.36
C THR A 342 -2.09 23.22 -4.93
N GLY A 343 -1.29 23.20 -6.00
CA GLY A 343 -0.89 21.99 -6.70
C GLY A 343 0.02 21.09 -5.86
N ARG A 344 -0.05 19.80 -6.11
CA ARG A 344 0.88 18.83 -5.52
C ARG A 344 2.33 19.21 -5.91
N PRO A 345 3.31 19.14 -4.98
CA PRO A 345 4.68 19.51 -5.31
C PRO A 345 5.25 18.65 -6.45
N ASN A 346 6.01 19.27 -7.34
CA ASN A 346 6.69 18.62 -8.45
C ASN A 346 8.16 19.10 -8.48
N PRO A 347 9.04 18.46 -9.26
CA PRO A 347 10.48 18.75 -9.26
C PRO A 347 10.81 20.23 -9.50
N ASN A 348 10.09 20.89 -10.42
CA ASN A 348 10.33 22.29 -10.77
C ASN A 348 9.91 23.26 -9.66
N LEU A 349 8.98 22.87 -8.77
CA LEU A 349 8.51 23.71 -7.67
C LEU A 349 9.49 23.70 -6.50
N VAL A 350 10.17 22.58 -6.25
CA VAL A 350 11.09 22.42 -5.11
C VAL A 350 12.25 23.43 -5.18
N SER A 351 12.71 23.76 -6.40
CA SER A 351 13.78 24.75 -6.62
C SER A 351 13.31 26.21 -6.44
N LYS A 352 12.00 26.49 -6.43
CA LYS A 352 11.43 27.85 -6.32
C LYS A 352 11.09 28.27 -4.89
N LEU A 353 11.16 27.35 -3.93
CA LEU A 353 10.76 27.61 -2.54
C LEU A 353 11.64 28.70 -1.92
N ASP A 354 11.00 29.77 -1.44
CA ASP A 354 11.65 30.84 -0.69
C ASP A 354 11.83 30.47 0.79
N LYS A 355 12.49 31.35 1.54
CA LYS A 355 12.81 31.13 2.95
C LYS A 355 11.55 30.99 3.82
N ASN A 356 10.46 31.70 3.52
CA ASN A 356 9.24 31.66 4.33
C ASN A 356 8.51 30.33 4.16
N THR A 357 8.36 29.86 2.91
CA THR A 357 7.76 28.54 2.65
C THR A 357 8.63 27.43 3.23
N GLU A 358 9.95 27.56 3.15
CA GLU A 358 10.90 26.59 3.70
C GLU A 358 10.82 26.51 5.24
N GLU A 359 10.77 27.64 5.94
CA GLU A 359 10.63 27.67 7.40
C GLU A 359 9.30 27.04 7.85
N GLU A 360 8.21 27.31 7.15
CA GLU A 360 6.90 26.70 7.43
C GLU A 360 6.92 25.19 7.16
N PHE A 361 7.53 24.76 6.06
CA PHE A 361 7.71 23.34 5.74
C PHE A 361 8.50 22.62 6.84
N LYS A 362 9.62 23.20 7.30
CA LYS A 362 10.43 22.66 8.40
C LYS A 362 9.65 22.63 9.72
N ARG A 363 8.85 23.66 10.01
CA ARG A 363 7.95 23.70 11.18
C ARG A 363 6.93 22.59 11.13
N LEU A 364 6.18 22.46 10.04
CA LEU A 364 5.15 21.42 9.87
C LEU A 364 5.73 20.01 9.89
N LEU A 365 6.95 19.81 9.41
CA LEU A 365 7.63 18.52 9.49
C LEU A 365 8.15 18.20 10.92
N GLY A 366 8.25 19.21 11.78
CA GLY A 366 8.80 19.10 13.13
C GLY A 366 10.34 19.09 13.16
N LEU A 367 10.98 19.82 12.24
CA LEU A 367 12.42 20.07 12.24
C LEU A 367 12.80 21.34 13.00
N ALA A 368 11.88 22.29 13.15
CA ALA A 368 12.12 23.58 13.80
C ALA A 368 11.87 23.59 15.32
N SER A 369 10.92 22.77 15.80
CA SER A 369 10.63 22.59 17.23
C SER A 369 10.01 21.21 17.50
N ASP A 370 10.07 20.78 18.76
CA ASP A 370 9.44 19.52 19.21
C ASP A 370 7.96 19.69 19.57
N ASP A 371 7.47 20.94 19.72
CA ASP A 371 6.12 21.25 20.20
C ASP A 371 5.02 21.00 19.15
N PHE A 372 5.34 21.14 17.86
CA PHE A 372 4.40 20.91 16.77
C PHE A 372 5.11 20.31 15.55
N GLY A 373 4.48 19.33 14.91
CA GLY A 373 4.99 18.76 13.66
C GLY A 373 4.25 17.51 13.21
N LEU A 374 4.72 16.95 12.09
CA LEU A 374 4.08 15.83 11.39
C LEU A 374 3.80 14.65 12.32
N LEU A 375 4.72 14.28 13.21
CA LEU A 375 4.49 13.18 14.16
C LEU A 375 3.24 13.42 15.03
N MET A 376 3.05 14.64 15.53
CA MET A 376 1.89 14.98 16.35
C MET A 376 0.61 15.01 15.51
N ILE A 377 0.67 15.59 14.29
CA ILE A 377 -0.44 15.57 13.33
C ILE A 377 -0.90 14.14 13.07
N LEU A 378 0.02 13.22 12.75
CA LEU A 378 -0.30 11.82 12.47
C LEU A 378 -0.87 11.09 13.68
N LYS A 379 -0.37 11.37 14.89
CA LYS A 379 -0.95 10.82 16.13
C LYS A 379 -2.38 11.30 16.34
N LYS A 380 -2.65 12.60 16.20
CA LYS A 380 -4.00 13.18 16.32
C LYS A 380 -4.95 12.57 15.30
N LEU A 381 -4.54 12.52 14.03
CA LEU A 381 -5.32 11.92 12.94
C LEU A 381 -5.60 10.44 13.19
N ARG A 382 -4.59 9.64 13.57
CA ARG A 382 -4.79 8.21 13.83
C ARG A 382 -5.72 8.01 15.02
N THR A 383 -5.52 8.70 16.13
CA THR A 383 -6.40 8.61 17.31
C THR A 383 -7.83 9.02 16.99
N GLY A 384 -8.01 10.09 16.21
CA GLY A 384 -9.33 10.58 15.82
C GLY A 384 -10.06 9.66 14.84
N LEU A 385 -9.32 8.95 13.97
CA LEU A 385 -9.91 8.11 12.93
C LEU A 385 -10.00 6.63 13.30
N ILE A 386 -9.17 6.11 14.21
CA ILE A 386 -9.15 4.67 14.53
C ILE A 386 -10.41 4.24 15.29
N TYR A 387 -10.96 3.10 14.91
CA TYR A 387 -12.06 2.46 15.61
C TYR A 387 -11.63 2.05 17.02
N SER A 388 -12.46 2.39 18.00
CA SER A 388 -12.42 1.85 19.36
C SER A 388 -13.85 1.76 19.91
N LYS A 389 -14.04 1.22 21.11
CA LYS A 389 -15.37 1.23 21.75
C LYS A 389 -15.86 2.66 22.02
N GLU A 390 -14.95 3.56 22.34
CA GLU A 390 -15.19 4.99 22.57
C GLU A 390 -15.28 5.81 21.28
N ASN A 391 -14.74 5.27 20.18
CA ASN A 391 -14.83 5.83 18.83
C ASN A 391 -15.49 4.83 17.88
N SER A 392 -16.76 4.52 18.15
CA SER A 392 -17.49 3.45 17.47
C SER A 392 -17.76 3.70 15.99
N LYS A 393 -17.59 4.93 15.49
CA LYS A 393 -17.69 5.29 14.06
C LYS A 393 -16.35 5.20 13.33
N GLY A 394 -15.24 5.08 14.06
CA GLY A 394 -13.89 5.07 13.51
C GLY A 394 -13.63 3.92 12.53
N PHE A 395 -12.44 3.93 11.93
CA PHE A 395 -12.00 3.01 10.91
C PHE A 395 -11.11 1.92 11.51
N PRO A 396 -11.24 0.66 11.07
CA PRO A 396 -10.25 -0.34 11.44
C PRO A 396 -8.89 0.04 10.83
N ALA A 397 -7.79 -0.39 11.44
CA ALA A 397 -6.43 -0.10 10.95
C ALA A 397 -6.24 -0.47 9.47
N MET A 398 -6.91 -1.54 9.03
CA MET A 398 -6.94 -2.00 7.63
C MET A 398 -7.47 -0.93 6.66
N LEU A 399 -8.50 -0.19 7.04
CA LEU A 399 -9.07 0.86 6.20
C LEU A 399 -8.25 2.15 6.26
N ILE A 400 -7.67 2.46 7.43
CA ILE A 400 -6.80 3.64 7.59
C ILE A 400 -5.60 3.61 6.64
N ALA A 401 -4.94 2.45 6.47
CA ALA A 401 -3.82 2.34 5.53
C ALA A 401 -4.21 2.33 4.05
N ARG A 402 -5.50 2.49 3.74
CA ARG A 402 -6.06 2.60 2.38
C ARG A 402 -6.64 3.99 2.11
N LEU A 403 -6.45 4.95 3.01
CA LEU A 403 -6.80 6.33 2.75
C LEU A 403 -6.01 6.83 1.53
N PRO A 404 -6.68 7.37 0.49
CA PRO A 404 -5.98 7.88 -0.67
C PRO A 404 -5.15 9.10 -0.28
N HIS A 405 -3.98 9.28 -0.90
CA HIS A 405 -3.07 10.38 -0.56
C HIS A 405 -3.73 11.76 -0.71
N GLN A 406 -4.67 11.93 -1.65
CA GLN A 406 -5.42 13.18 -1.81
C GLN A 406 -6.24 13.53 -0.57
N LEU A 407 -6.90 12.54 0.05
CA LEU A 407 -7.62 12.74 1.29
C LEU A 407 -6.62 13.02 2.44
N LEU A 408 -5.51 12.30 2.48
CA LEU A 408 -4.48 12.53 3.49
C LEU A 408 -3.87 13.95 3.40
N ASP A 409 -3.65 14.47 2.20
CA ASP A 409 -3.21 15.85 1.97
C ASP A 409 -4.19 16.85 2.62
N LEU A 410 -5.50 16.58 2.56
CA LEU A 410 -6.53 17.42 3.19
C LEU A 410 -6.59 17.23 4.70
N LEU A 411 -6.45 16.01 5.19
CA LEU A 411 -6.42 15.72 6.63
C LEU A 411 -5.24 16.39 7.32
N ILE A 412 -4.07 16.39 6.67
CA ILE A 412 -2.89 17.10 7.15
C ILE A 412 -3.12 18.61 7.13
N LEU A 413 -3.75 19.15 6.07
CA LEU A 413 -4.14 20.57 6.01
C LEU A 413 -5.06 20.95 7.19
N PHE A 414 -6.13 20.17 7.40
CA PHE A 414 -7.09 20.39 8.48
C PHE A 414 -6.43 20.35 9.86
N ALA A 415 -5.54 19.38 10.08
CA ALA A 415 -4.78 19.28 11.32
C ALA A 415 -3.81 20.47 11.52
N ALA A 416 -3.16 20.92 10.44
CA ALA A 416 -2.24 22.06 10.49
C ALA A 416 -2.96 23.38 10.81
N LEU A 417 -4.16 23.58 10.27
CA LEU A 417 -5.01 24.74 10.56
C LEU A 417 -5.57 24.72 12.00
N ASN A 418 -5.64 23.55 12.64
CA ASN A 418 -6.16 23.38 14.00
C ASN A 418 -5.05 22.96 14.99
N ALA A 419 -3.84 23.46 14.79
CA ALA A 419 -2.63 23.05 15.51
C ALA A 419 -2.74 23.20 17.03
N GLU A 420 -3.29 24.33 17.48
CA GLU A 420 -3.36 24.75 18.90
C GLU A 420 -4.45 24.05 19.70
N GLY A 421 -5.34 23.29 19.05
CA GLY A 421 -6.46 22.60 19.70
C GLY A 421 -6.30 21.08 19.78
N ASP A 422 -7.31 20.40 20.33
CA ASP A 422 -7.37 18.93 20.38
C ASP A 422 -7.90 18.30 19.09
N TRP A 423 -8.09 19.07 18.01
CA TRP A 423 -8.73 18.59 16.78
C TRP A 423 -8.09 17.29 16.22
N PRO A 424 -8.90 16.30 15.78
CA PRO A 424 -10.37 16.31 15.75
C PRO A 424 -11.04 16.02 17.10
N GLY A 425 -10.26 15.70 18.14
CA GLY A 425 -10.70 15.57 19.52
C GLY A 425 -11.70 14.43 19.73
N ASN A 426 -12.70 14.69 20.57
CA ASN A 426 -13.86 13.82 20.80
C ASN A 426 -15.16 14.56 20.43
N GLY A 427 -16.24 13.82 20.20
CA GLY A 427 -17.57 14.38 19.91
C GLY A 427 -17.76 14.76 18.44
N ASP A 428 -18.61 15.75 18.18
CA ASP A 428 -19.14 16.05 16.85
C ASP A 428 -18.08 16.37 15.80
N ALA A 429 -17.01 17.08 16.15
CA ALA A 429 -15.93 17.40 15.20
C ALA A 429 -15.24 16.13 14.68
N ARG A 430 -15.02 15.14 15.57
CA ARG A 430 -14.47 13.83 15.20
C ARG A 430 -15.44 13.06 14.33
N ASP A 431 -16.71 13.04 14.71
CA ASP A 431 -17.75 12.32 13.97
C ASP A 431 -17.96 12.89 12.56
N HIS A 432 -17.97 14.22 12.40
CA HIS A 432 -18.04 14.87 11.08
C HIS A 432 -16.81 14.56 10.21
N LEU A 433 -15.61 14.54 10.80
CA LEU A 433 -14.40 14.17 10.07
C LEU A 433 -14.44 12.72 9.58
N ILE A 434 -14.85 11.80 10.45
CA ILE A 434 -15.02 10.38 10.11
C ILE A 434 -16.05 10.22 8.99
N ALA A 435 -17.20 10.88 9.12
CA ALA A 435 -18.26 10.89 8.11
C ALA A 435 -17.74 11.40 6.76
N PHE A 436 -16.99 12.51 6.76
CA PHE A 436 -16.39 13.07 5.54
C PHE A 436 -15.38 12.12 4.91
N CYS A 437 -14.55 11.45 5.71
CA CYS A 437 -13.60 10.46 5.19
C CYS A 437 -14.33 9.24 4.60
N LEU A 438 -15.40 8.77 5.25
CA LEU A 438 -16.20 7.65 4.75
C LEU A 438 -16.92 8.04 3.45
N TYR A 439 -17.50 9.24 3.39
CA TYR A 439 -18.05 9.83 2.18
C TYR A 439 -17.00 9.87 1.06
N TRP A 440 -15.80 10.38 1.34
CA TRP A 440 -14.71 10.46 0.35
C TRP A 440 -14.37 9.08 -0.23
N LEU A 441 -14.24 8.06 0.64
CA LEU A 441 -13.88 6.70 0.23
C LEU A 441 -14.94 6.03 -0.66
N LEU A 442 -16.19 6.46 -0.59
CA LEU A 442 -17.33 5.79 -1.22
C LEU A 442 -17.97 6.57 -2.39
N TYR A 443 -17.90 7.90 -2.37
CA TYR A 443 -18.62 8.76 -3.30
C TYR A 443 -17.71 9.62 -4.19
N VAL A 444 -16.50 9.97 -3.77
CA VAL A 444 -15.61 10.83 -4.58
C VAL A 444 -15.00 10.01 -5.73
N GLY A 445 -15.37 10.38 -6.97
CA GLY A 445 -14.89 9.72 -8.19
C GLY A 445 -13.59 10.32 -8.74
N TYR A 446 -13.37 11.63 -8.51
CA TYR A 446 -12.20 12.36 -9.00
C TYR A 446 -11.41 12.99 -7.84
N PRO A 447 -10.62 12.21 -7.08
CA PRO A 447 -9.97 12.67 -5.85
C PRO A 447 -8.97 13.81 -6.06
N ASP A 448 -8.27 13.86 -7.20
CA ASP A 448 -7.36 14.97 -7.50
C ASP A 448 -8.10 16.31 -7.67
N LYS A 449 -9.24 16.28 -8.39
CA LYS A 449 -10.11 17.45 -8.56
C LYS A 449 -10.75 17.87 -7.24
N ALA A 450 -11.19 16.90 -6.43
CA ALA A 450 -11.76 17.16 -5.12
C ALA A 450 -10.74 17.87 -4.20
N ALA A 451 -9.51 17.35 -4.12
CA ALA A 451 -8.47 17.95 -3.31
C ALA A 451 -8.11 19.36 -3.81
N ASP A 452 -7.92 19.53 -5.11
CA ASP A 452 -7.63 20.84 -5.70
C ASP A 452 -8.74 21.87 -5.41
N LEU A 453 -10.02 21.49 -5.49
CA LEU A 453 -11.14 22.36 -5.10
C LEU A 453 -11.04 22.81 -3.64
N VAL A 454 -10.80 21.88 -2.71
CA VAL A 454 -10.66 22.22 -1.29
C VAL A 454 -9.47 23.15 -1.06
N TYR A 455 -8.31 22.85 -1.66
CA TYR A 455 -7.12 23.71 -1.54
C TYR A 455 -7.36 25.13 -2.08
N ARG A 456 -8.07 25.28 -3.21
CA ARG A 456 -8.47 26.61 -3.73
C ARG A 456 -9.41 27.34 -2.77
N LYS A 457 -10.35 26.63 -2.15
CA LYS A 457 -11.27 27.21 -1.17
C LYS A 457 -10.55 27.80 0.04
N PHE A 458 -9.45 27.19 0.49
CA PHE A 458 -8.58 27.74 1.54
C PHE A 458 -7.63 28.83 1.05
N LEU A 459 -7.33 28.88 -0.26
CA LEU A 459 -6.59 30.00 -0.82
C LEU A 459 -7.44 31.29 -0.85
N GLU A 460 -8.76 31.16 -0.98
CA GLU A 460 -9.69 32.29 -1.13
C GLU A 460 -10.24 32.84 0.20
N LYS A 461 -10.09 32.13 1.34
CA LYS A 461 -10.67 32.54 2.65
C LYS A 461 -9.71 32.27 3.81
N GLU A 462 -9.48 33.28 4.66
CA GLU A 462 -8.51 33.21 5.77
C GLU A 462 -8.98 32.42 7.00
N ASP A 463 -10.29 32.23 7.22
CA ASP A 463 -10.80 31.46 8.37
C ASP A 463 -11.99 30.57 7.98
N GLN A 464 -11.85 29.26 8.18
CA GLN A 464 -12.93 28.28 8.04
C GLN A 464 -12.92 27.31 9.22
N THR A 465 -13.99 27.35 10.02
CA THR A 465 -14.23 26.35 11.07
C THR A 465 -14.63 25.02 10.43
N LEU A 466 -13.96 23.94 10.78
CA LEU A 466 -14.21 22.59 10.24
C LEU A 466 -15.41 21.91 10.92
N ASP A 467 -16.59 22.50 10.76
CA ASP A 467 -17.85 22.02 11.31
C ASP A 467 -18.71 21.27 10.28
N ARG A 468 -19.93 20.87 10.68
CA ARG A 468 -20.92 20.23 9.81
C ARG A 468 -21.20 21.04 8.54
N ARG A 469 -21.31 22.37 8.64
CA ARG A 469 -21.65 23.24 7.52
C ARG A 469 -20.51 23.32 6.52
N PHE A 470 -19.27 23.33 6.99
CA PHE A 470 -18.09 23.25 6.13
C PHE A 470 -18.10 21.97 5.29
N PHE A 471 -18.29 20.80 5.91
CA PHE A 471 -18.32 19.52 5.19
C PHE A 471 -19.53 19.40 4.25
N SER A 472 -20.71 19.87 4.67
CA SER A 472 -21.89 19.94 3.81
C SER A 472 -21.66 20.81 2.58
N GLY A 473 -21.07 21.99 2.76
CA GLY A 473 -20.69 22.86 1.65
C GLY A 473 -19.70 22.18 0.69
N LEU A 474 -18.71 21.44 1.18
CA LEU A 474 -17.80 20.69 0.32
C LEU A 474 -18.50 19.59 -0.48
N ILE A 475 -19.41 18.84 0.14
CA ILE A 475 -20.18 17.80 -0.55
C ILE A 475 -21.01 18.40 -1.67
N HIS A 476 -21.69 19.53 -1.43
CA HIS A 476 -22.43 20.25 -2.46
C HIS A 476 -21.52 20.77 -3.58
N ASP A 477 -20.38 21.38 -3.24
CA ASP A 477 -19.40 21.84 -4.23
C ASP A 477 -18.90 20.67 -5.11
N PHE A 478 -18.72 19.47 -4.54
CA PHE A 478 -18.32 18.28 -5.28
C PHE A 478 -19.44 17.71 -6.17
N GLU A 479 -20.69 17.72 -5.71
CA GLU A 479 -21.85 17.28 -6.49
C GLU A 479 -22.05 18.22 -7.69
N ASP A 480 -22.04 19.54 -7.47
CA ASP A 480 -22.20 20.58 -8.50
C ASP A 480 -21.10 20.52 -9.56
N ALA A 481 -19.86 20.20 -9.15
CA ALA A 481 -18.73 20.05 -10.05
C ALA A 481 -18.66 18.67 -10.74
N GLY A 482 -19.57 17.75 -10.45
CA GLY A 482 -19.55 16.38 -10.98
C GLY A 482 -18.32 15.56 -10.55
N ILE A 483 -17.75 15.89 -9.38
CA ILE A 483 -16.54 15.28 -8.82
C ILE A 483 -16.86 13.97 -8.08
N CYS A 484 -18.08 13.86 -7.56
CA CYS A 484 -18.56 12.73 -6.77
C CYS A 484 -19.86 12.14 -7.33
N SER A 485 -20.20 10.95 -6.87
CA SER A 485 -21.54 10.39 -7.03
C SER A 485 -22.50 11.05 -6.03
N VAL A 486 -23.75 11.25 -6.45
CA VAL A 486 -24.77 11.93 -5.65
C VAL A 486 -25.24 11.07 -4.48
N VAL A 487 -25.23 11.61 -3.27
CA VAL A 487 -25.72 10.92 -2.07
C VAL A 487 -27.25 10.96 -2.05
N ALA A 488 -27.88 9.80 -1.86
CA ALA A 488 -29.33 9.72 -1.68
C ALA A 488 -29.74 10.44 -0.39
N THR A 489 -30.68 11.38 -0.47
CA THR A 489 -31.41 11.86 0.71
C THR A 489 -32.27 10.74 1.28
N LEU A 490 -32.68 10.85 2.55
CA LEU A 490 -33.55 9.85 3.17
C LEU A 490 -34.83 9.57 2.34
N PRO A 491 -35.59 10.57 1.83
CA PRO A 491 -36.78 10.31 1.01
C PRO A 491 -36.48 9.72 -0.39
N GLU A 492 -35.30 10.00 -0.97
CA GLU A 492 -34.86 9.33 -2.21
C GLU A 492 -34.51 7.87 -1.94
N PHE A 493 -33.85 7.61 -0.80
CA PHE A 493 -33.43 6.27 -0.39
C PHE A 493 -34.64 5.37 -0.10
N GLU A 494 -35.65 5.88 0.61
CA GLU A 494 -36.91 5.16 0.87
C GLU A 494 -37.61 4.77 -0.43
N ARG A 495 -37.73 5.71 -1.39
CA ARG A 495 -38.30 5.42 -2.72
C ARG A 495 -37.52 4.38 -3.51
N ILE A 496 -36.18 4.39 -3.41
CA ILE A 496 -35.32 3.38 -4.03
C ILE A 496 -35.58 2.01 -3.41
N ARG A 497 -35.70 1.95 -2.07
CA ARG A 497 -35.97 0.72 -1.32
C ARG A 497 -37.32 0.11 -1.70
N GLU A 498 -38.37 0.92 -1.75
CA GLU A 498 -39.70 0.48 -2.16
C GLU A 498 -39.67 -0.19 -3.54
N LYS A 499 -39.05 0.47 -4.52
CA LYS A 499 -38.94 -0.06 -5.89
C LYS A 499 -38.06 -1.31 -6.00
N ALA A 500 -36.98 -1.38 -5.22
CA ALA A 500 -36.12 -2.56 -5.21
C ALA A 500 -36.88 -3.82 -4.73
N ASN A 501 -37.89 -3.64 -3.87
CA ASN A 501 -38.70 -4.72 -3.33
C ASN A 501 -39.80 -5.22 -4.28
N GLU A 502 -40.14 -4.45 -5.32
CA GLU A 502 -41.04 -4.92 -6.38
C GLU A 502 -40.39 -6.08 -7.16
N PRO A 503 -41.15 -6.93 -7.87
CA PRO A 503 -40.56 -7.87 -8.82
C PRO A 503 -40.03 -7.17 -10.08
N PRO A 504 -39.05 -7.74 -10.81
CA PRO A 504 -38.63 -7.22 -12.11
C PRO A 504 -39.78 -7.27 -13.13
N ASP A 505 -40.03 -6.18 -13.86
CA ASP A 505 -41.12 -6.12 -14.84
C ASP A 505 -40.79 -6.92 -16.09
N GLY A 506 -41.44 -8.08 -16.28
CA GLY A 506 -41.25 -8.95 -17.44
C GLY A 506 -39.85 -9.59 -17.59
N MET A 507 -38.90 -9.27 -16.71
CA MET A 507 -37.53 -9.77 -16.73
C MET A 507 -37.27 -10.79 -15.62
N LEU A 508 -36.26 -11.63 -15.81
CA LEU A 508 -35.84 -12.59 -14.79
C LEU A 508 -34.95 -11.94 -13.72
N LEU A 509 -34.04 -11.06 -14.16
CA LEU A 509 -33.16 -10.23 -13.34
C LEU A 509 -33.22 -8.79 -13.84
N ARG A 510 -33.29 -7.82 -12.93
CA ARG A 510 -33.11 -6.40 -13.29
C ARG A 510 -31.68 -6.17 -13.79
N PRO A 511 -31.49 -5.59 -14.98
CA PRO A 511 -30.18 -5.23 -15.48
C PRO A 511 -29.56 -4.14 -14.61
N TRP A 512 -28.24 -3.97 -14.71
CA TRP A 512 -27.51 -2.95 -13.92
C TRP A 512 -28.17 -1.58 -14.02
N ALA A 513 -28.57 -1.12 -15.21
CA ALA A 513 -29.17 0.21 -15.40
C ALA A 513 -30.49 0.44 -14.65
N GLU A 514 -31.27 -0.62 -14.41
CA GLU A 514 -32.56 -0.55 -13.70
C GLU A 514 -32.44 -0.85 -12.20
N ARG A 515 -31.32 -1.46 -11.76
CA ARG A 515 -31.07 -1.70 -10.32
C ARG A 515 -31.00 -0.39 -9.57
N PHE A 516 -31.71 -0.32 -8.45
CA PHE A 516 -31.84 0.90 -7.64
C PHE A 516 -32.32 2.13 -8.45
N GLY A 517 -32.97 1.90 -9.60
CA GLY A 517 -33.53 2.93 -10.47
C GLY A 517 -35.05 2.79 -10.57
N GLY A 518 -35.75 3.91 -10.70
CA GLY A 518 -37.12 3.92 -11.20
C GLY A 518 -37.10 3.95 -12.73
N ALA A 519 -37.99 3.18 -13.37
CA ALA A 519 -38.06 2.91 -14.81
C ALA A 519 -38.20 4.12 -15.77
N ALA A 520 -37.95 5.37 -15.37
CA ALA A 520 -38.06 6.56 -16.22
C ALA A 520 -37.32 7.78 -15.64
N VAL A 521 -36.00 7.70 -15.46
CA VAL A 521 -35.16 8.91 -15.46
C VAL A 521 -34.21 8.84 -16.64
N MET A 522 -34.81 8.69 -17.82
CA MET A 522 -34.18 9.12 -19.06
C MET A 522 -34.51 10.61 -19.21
N ASP A 523 -33.46 11.41 -19.32
CA ASP A 523 -33.42 12.66 -20.10
C ASP A 523 -33.99 13.95 -19.51
N LYS A 524 -33.42 14.38 -18.37
CA LYS A 524 -33.12 15.81 -18.15
C LYS A 524 -31.70 15.94 -17.59
N ASP A 525 -30.87 16.74 -18.23
CA ASP A 525 -29.44 16.96 -17.90
C ASP A 525 -29.16 17.52 -16.48
N HIS A 526 -30.19 17.68 -15.64
CA HIS A 526 -30.12 18.36 -14.34
C HIS A 526 -30.74 17.57 -13.16
N GLU A 527 -31.14 16.30 -13.34
CA GLU A 527 -31.71 15.51 -12.23
C GLU A 527 -30.64 14.77 -11.41
N ARG A 528 -30.75 14.83 -10.07
CA ARG A 528 -29.90 14.09 -9.12
C ARG A 528 -30.02 12.57 -9.38
N LYS A 529 -28.89 11.84 -9.37
CA LYS A 529 -28.83 10.39 -9.71
C LYS A 529 -28.40 9.50 -8.55
N PRO A 530 -29.09 9.50 -7.38
CA PRO A 530 -28.67 8.73 -6.21
C PRO A 530 -28.65 7.21 -6.43
N GLY A 531 -29.54 6.69 -7.29
CA GLY A 531 -29.53 5.27 -7.68
C GLY A 531 -28.24 4.83 -8.39
N GLU A 532 -27.59 5.73 -9.12
CA GLU A 532 -26.29 5.46 -9.77
C GLU A 532 -25.18 5.28 -8.74
N ALA A 533 -25.17 6.09 -7.69
CA ALA A 533 -24.22 5.97 -6.60
C ALA A 533 -24.33 4.61 -5.91
N LEU A 534 -25.57 4.15 -5.63
CA LEU A 534 -25.81 2.82 -5.05
C LEU A 534 -25.37 1.69 -5.99
N ARG A 535 -25.62 1.81 -7.30
CA ARG A 535 -25.12 0.86 -8.30
C ARG A 535 -23.59 0.79 -8.31
N ASN A 536 -22.92 1.93 -8.27
CA ASN A 536 -21.46 2.03 -8.24
C ASN A 536 -20.89 1.38 -6.98
N ILE A 537 -21.40 1.74 -5.80
CA ILE A 537 -20.98 1.13 -4.52
C ILE A 537 -21.27 -0.37 -4.53
N SER A 538 -22.41 -0.79 -5.08
CA SER A 538 -22.80 -2.19 -5.11
C SER A 538 -21.93 -3.05 -6.03
N THR A 539 -21.28 -2.50 -7.07
CA THR A 539 -20.59 -3.31 -8.11
C THR A 539 -19.09 -3.03 -8.24
N ASN A 540 -18.60 -1.92 -7.70
CA ASN A 540 -17.17 -1.61 -7.72
C ASN A 540 -16.45 -2.33 -6.58
N ARG A 541 -15.54 -3.26 -6.94
CA ARG A 541 -14.81 -4.09 -5.97
C ARG A 541 -14.08 -3.29 -4.89
N LYS A 542 -13.49 -2.13 -5.24
CA LYS A 542 -12.78 -1.27 -4.28
C LYS A 542 -13.75 -0.61 -3.29
N LEU A 543 -14.88 -0.10 -3.78
CA LEU A 543 -15.91 0.52 -2.94
C LEU A 543 -16.57 -0.51 -2.01
N ILE A 544 -16.86 -1.71 -2.53
CA ILE A 544 -17.36 -2.85 -1.73
C ILE A 544 -16.38 -3.17 -0.60
N SER A 545 -15.08 -3.28 -0.92
CA SER A 545 -14.04 -3.53 0.07
C SER A 545 -14.02 -2.49 1.18
N HIS A 546 -14.04 -1.19 0.83
CA HIS A 546 -14.04 -0.09 1.80
C HIS A 546 -15.32 -0.06 2.65
N ALA A 547 -16.47 -0.18 2.02
CA ALA A 547 -17.78 -0.22 2.68
C ALA A 547 -17.83 -1.33 3.73
N LEU A 548 -17.45 -2.55 3.35
CA LEU A 548 -17.47 -3.70 4.26
C LEU A 548 -16.41 -3.60 5.36
N MET A 549 -15.22 -3.03 5.08
CA MET A 549 -14.22 -2.80 6.14
C MET A 549 -14.79 -1.88 7.22
N TRP A 550 -15.50 -0.83 6.84
CA TRP A 550 -16.14 0.06 7.80
C TRP A 550 -17.31 -0.60 8.52
N LEU A 551 -18.20 -1.27 7.78
CA LEU A 551 -19.38 -1.95 8.34
C LEU A 551 -18.99 -3.07 9.33
N GLN A 552 -17.88 -3.77 9.08
CA GLN A 552 -17.39 -4.90 9.89
C GLN A 552 -16.20 -4.51 10.78
N ARG A 553 -16.01 -3.21 11.03
CA ARG A 553 -14.89 -2.65 11.80
C ARG A 553 -14.73 -3.28 13.18
N ASP A 554 -15.83 -3.61 13.85
CA ASP A 554 -15.80 -4.25 15.17
C ASP A 554 -15.22 -5.67 15.08
N TYR A 555 -15.75 -6.50 14.16
CA TYR A 555 -15.23 -7.83 13.87
C TYR A 555 -13.74 -7.77 13.51
N LEU A 556 -13.36 -6.91 12.57
CA LEU A 556 -11.97 -6.78 12.11
C LEU A 556 -11.02 -6.36 13.24
N SER A 557 -11.44 -5.42 14.08
CA SER A 557 -10.62 -4.90 15.18
C SER A 557 -10.53 -5.89 16.35
N ARG A 558 -11.60 -6.65 16.65
CA ARG A 558 -11.57 -7.73 17.65
C ARG A 558 -10.74 -8.91 17.19
N LYS A 559 -10.83 -9.30 15.92
CA LYS A 559 -10.12 -10.45 15.36
C LYS A 559 -8.62 -10.15 15.18
N TYR A 560 -8.29 -8.91 14.83
CA TYR A 560 -6.92 -8.47 14.56
C TYR A 560 -6.53 -7.17 15.30
N PRO A 561 -6.57 -7.15 16.64
CA PRO A 561 -6.37 -5.93 17.44
C PRO A 561 -4.97 -5.31 17.28
N MET A 562 -3.98 -6.13 16.89
CA MET A 562 -2.58 -5.72 16.73
C MET A 562 -2.16 -5.65 15.26
N PHE A 563 -3.08 -5.83 14.31
CA PHE A 563 -2.73 -5.75 12.89
C PHE A 563 -2.56 -4.30 12.48
N ASP A 564 -1.31 -3.89 12.28
CA ASP A 564 -0.96 -2.64 11.61
C ASP A 564 -0.46 -2.98 10.19
N PRO A 565 -1.23 -2.67 9.14
CA PRO A 565 -0.83 -2.97 7.77
C PRO A 565 0.51 -2.29 7.44
N THR A 566 1.54 -3.11 7.18
CA THR A 566 2.86 -2.60 6.78
C THR A 566 2.86 -2.00 5.37
N SER A 567 1.86 -2.31 4.55
CA SER A 567 1.60 -1.70 3.25
C SER A 567 0.09 -1.61 2.98
N GLY A 568 -0.35 -0.66 2.16
CA GLY A 568 -1.74 -0.55 1.69
C GLY A 568 -2.16 -1.63 0.70
N ARG A 569 -1.38 -2.72 0.55
CA ARG A 569 -1.65 -3.76 -0.43
C ARG A 569 -2.59 -4.82 0.15
N ASP A 570 -3.54 -5.26 -0.66
CA ASP A 570 -4.53 -6.27 -0.24
C ASP A 570 -3.92 -7.65 0.00
N GLU A 571 -2.78 -7.94 -0.60
CA GLU A 571 -2.01 -9.15 -0.32
C GLU A 571 -1.61 -9.26 1.16
N ASP A 572 -1.44 -8.15 1.88
CA ASP A 572 -1.13 -8.07 3.33
C ASP A 572 -2.31 -8.31 4.27
N LEU A 573 -3.55 -8.41 3.77
CA LEU A 573 -4.71 -8.60 4.63
C LEU A 573 -4.77 -10.04 5.20
N PRO A 574 -5.15 -10.21 6.49
CA PRO A 574 -5.41 -11.51 7.08
C PRO A 574 -6.85 -12.02 6.82
N VAL A 575 -7.64 -11.25 6.07
CA VAL A 575 -9.04 -11.51 5.72
C VAL A 575 -9.21 -11.66 4.21
N ASP A 576 -10.20 -12.46 3.80
CA ASP A 576 -10.60 -12.64 2.41
C ASP A 576 -11.99 -12.04 2.19
N LEU A 577 -12.21 -11.42 1.03
CA LEU A 577 -13.50 -10.88 0.64
C LEU A 577 -14.34 -12.01 0.03
N ASP A 578 -15.20 -12.58 0.87
CA ASP A 578 -15.97 -13.81 0.65
C ASP A 578 -17.40 -13.54 0.20
N HIS A 579 -17.94 -14.43 -0.63
CA HIS A 579 -19.33 -14.39 -1.07
C HIS A 579 -20.25 -15.13 -0.10
N LEU A 580 -21.42 -14.59 0.22
CA LEU A 580 -22.46 -15.29 0.98
C LEU A 580 -23.07 -16.43 0.14
N ILE A 581 -23.50 -16.12 -1.07
CA ILE A 581 -23.89 -17.10 -2.10
C ILE A 581 -22.66 -17.43 -2.94
N PRO A 582 -22.17 -18.68 -2.90
CA PRO A 582 -20.92 -19.06 -3.56
C PRO A 582 -20.91 -18.79 -5.07
N GLN A 583 -19.78 -18.27 -5.55
CA GLN A 583 -19.59 -17.89 -6.95
C GLN A 583 -19.95 -18.98 -7.95
N LYS A 584 -19.68 -20.25 -7.63
CA LYS A 584 -19.99 -21.41 -8.49
C LYS A 584 -21.48 -21.52 -8.87
N ARG A 585 -22.39 -20.89 -8.12
CA ARG A 585 -23.83 -20.97 -8.36
C ARG A 585 -24.34 -20.03 -9.43
N PHE A 586 -23.66 -18.92 -9.66
CA PHE A 586 -24.05 -17.96 -10.68
C PHE A 586 -23.00 -17.81 -11.79
N ARG A 587 -21.72 -18.15 -11.52
CA ARG A 587 -20.60 -18.03 -12.47
C ARG A 587 -20.09 -19.37 -13.01
N PHE A 588 -20.99 -20.34 -13.18
CA PHE A 588 -20.65 -21.62 -13.82
C PHE A 588 -20.49 -21.44 -15.35
N HIS A 589 -19.70 -22.31 -15.98
CA HIS A 589 -19.58 -22.33 -17.43
C HIS A 589 -20.92 -22.67 -18.08
N TRP A 590 -21.36 -21.92 -19.10
CA TRP A 590 -22.72 -22.06 -19.65
C TRP A 590 -23.02 -23.47 -20.14
N THR A 591 -22.04 -24.21 -20.66
CA THR A 591 -22.26 -25.59 -21.13
C THR A 591 -22.65 -26.55 -20.00
N SER A 592 -22.42 -26.17 -18.75
CA SER A 592 -22.77 -26.96 -17.56
C SER A 592 -24.04 -26.46 -16.88
N TRP A 593 -24.84 -25.61 -17.54
CA TRP A 593 -26.02 -24.97 -16.95
C TRP A 593 -27.01 -25.96 -16.34
N GLN A 594 -27.17 -27.15 -16.95
CA GLN A 594 -28.09 -28.18 -16.46
C GLN A 594 -27.74 -28.65 -15.05
N SER A 595 -26.51 -28.45 -14.57
CA SER A 595 -26.13 -28.83 -13.20
C SER A 595 -26.57 -27.80 -12.15
N TYR A 596 -27.00 -26.60 -12.55
CA TYR A 596 -27.20 -25.48 -11.64
C TYR A 596 -28.59 -24.86 -11.72
N ILE A 597 -29.19 -24.79 -12.91
CA ILE A 597 -30.47 -24.12 -13.16
C ILE A 597 -31.44 -25.01 -13.96
N ASN A 598 -32.73 -24.76 -13.81
CA ASN A 598 -33.78 -25.38 -14.62
C ASN A 598 -33.80 -24.80 -16.05
N GLU A 599 -34.37 -25.55 -17.00
CA GLU A 599 -34.41 -25.14 -18.42
C GLU A 599 -35.16 -23.82 -18.63
N GLU A 600 -36.21 -23.58 -17.86
CA GLU A 600 -36.99 -22.34 -17.84
C GLU A 600 -36.19 -21.08 -17.43
N VAL A 601 -35.03 -21.26 -16.80
CA VAL A 601 -34.12 -20.19 -16.35
C VAL A 601 -33.04 -19.91 -17.40
N LYS A 602 -32.91 -20.76 -18.42
CA LYS A 602 -31.92 -20.63 -19.49
C LYS A 602 -32.30 -19.48 -20.44
N ASP A 603 -32.13 -18.27 -19.94
CA ASP A 603 -32.50 -17.03 -20.62
C ASP A 603 -31.28 -16.11 -20.80
N SER A 604 -31.32 -15.29 -21.85
CA SER A 604 -30.26 -14.33 -22.17
C SER A 604 -30.08 -13.24 -21.11
N ASN A 605 -31.15 -12.80 -20.45
CA ASN A 605 -31.13 -11.88 -19.34
C ASN A 605 -30.37 -12.49 -18.14
N TYR A 606 -30.61 -13.76 -17.81
CA TYR A 606 -29.85 -14.41 -16.74
C TYR A 606 -28.36 -14.51 -17.05
N TRP A 607 -28.03 -14.99 -18.26
CA TRP A 607 -26.63 -15.09 -18.72
C TRP A 607 -25.88 -13.76 -18.59
N ASN A 608 -26.49 -12.67 -19.03
CA ASN A 608 -25.85 -11.34 -19.08
C ASN A 608 -25.71 -10.66 -17.72
N HIS A 609 -26.56 -10.98 -16.74
CA HIS A 609 -26.65 -10.19 -15.49
C HIS A 609 -26.28 -10.95 -14.21
N ARG A 610 -26.26 -12.28 -14.23
CA ARG A 610 -25.94 -13.13 -13.05
C ARG A 610 -24.61 -12.80 -12.40
N ASP A 611 -23.58 -12.46 -13.19
CA ASP A 611 -22.25 -12.13 -12.67
C ASP A 611 -22.29 -10.78 -11.94
N THR A 612 -22.90 -9.74 -12.52
CA THR A 612 -23.02 -8.42 -11.90
C THR A 612 -23.79 -8.47 -10.58
N ILE A 613 -24.87 -9.25 -10.52
CA ILE A 613 -25.68 -9.41 -9.30
C ILE A 613 -24.93 -10.22 -8.26
N GLY A 614 -24.40 -11.39 -8.64
CA GLY A 614 -23.66 -12.25 -7.72
C GLY A 614 -22.36 -11.61 -7.20
N HIS A 615 -21.78 -10.66 -7.94
CA HIS A 615 -20.64 -9.85 -7.52
C HIS A 615 -21.03 -8.50 -6.89
N SER A 616 -22.20 -8.41 -6.25
CA SER A 616 -22.63 -7.18 -5.58
C SER A 616 -22.33 -7.12 -4.08
N LEU A 617 -22.26 -5.90 -3.51
CA LEU A 617 -22.02 -5.60 -2.09
C LEU A 617 -22.84 -6.51 -1.15
N GLY A 618 -24.14 -6.63 -1.39
CA GLY A 618 -25.04 -7.45 -0.58
C GLY A 618 -24.70 -8.94 -0.58
N ASN A 619 -23.89 -9.43 -1.51
CA ASN A 619 -23.40 -10.80 -1.52
C ASN A 619 -22.01 -10.96 -0.90
N PHE A 620 -21.37 -9.90 -0.38
CA PHE A 620 -20.01 -9.97 0.15
C PHE A 620 -19.94 -9.77 1.68
N ARG A 621 -18.87 -10.31 2.27
CA ARG A 621 -18.39 -10.02 3.63
C ARG A 621 -16.87 -10.10 3.67
N TRP A 622 -16.23 -9.38 4.58
CA TRP A 622 -14.88 -9.75 5.01
C TRP A 622 -14.97 -10.90 5.98
N LEU A 623 -14.21 -11.94 5.71
CA LEU A 623 -14.14 -13.11 6.57
C LEU A 623 -12.67 -13.39 6.86
N ASP A 624 -12.38 -13.87 8.07
CA ASP A 624 -11.06 -14.42 8.36
C ASP A 624 -10.71 -15.43 7.27
N ALA A 625 -9.55 -15.21 6.63
CA ALA A 625 -9.19 -15.95 5.43
C ALA A 625 -9.02 -17.46 5.70
N SER A 626 -8.92 -17.90 6.96
CA SER A 626 -8.97 -19.32 7.32
C SER A 626 -10.40 -19.86 7.43
N GLU A 627 -11.31 -19.08 8.01
CA GLU A 627 -12.73 -19.44 8.15
C GLU A 627 -13.36 -19.58 6.76
N ASN A 628 -13.00 -18.68 5.84
CA ASN A 628 -13.42 -18.76 4.44
C ASN A 628 -13.01 -20.09 3.77
N ARG A 629 -11.84 -20.63 4.14
CA ARG A 629 -11.29 -21.84 3.50
C ARG A 629 -11.73 -23.13 4.17
N SER A 630 -12.10 -23.10 5.45
CA SER A 630 -12.63 -24.26 6.18
C SER A 630 -14.14 -24.45 6.00
N ARG A 631 -14.89 -23.38 5.70
CA ARG A 631 -16.33 -23.44 5.39
C ARG A 631 -16.53 -24.08 4.02
N HIS A 632 -16.65 -25.39 3.97
CA HIS A 632 -16.89 -26.14 2.74
C HIS A 632 -18.33 -25.90 2.25
N TYR A 633 -18.61 -24.79 1.56
CA TYR A 633 -19.94 -24.55 0.96
C TYR A 633 -21.12 -24.67 1.96
N ASP A 634 -20.84 -24.52 3.25
CA ASP A 634 -21.77 -24.77 4.33
C ASP A 634 -22.69 -23.57 4.56
N GLU A 635 -23.76 -23.83 5.33
CA GLU A 635 -24.72 -22.82 5.78
C GLU A 635 -24.02 -21.68 6.53
N ILE A 636 -24.59 -20.48 6.45
CA ILE A 636 -24.22 -19.35 7.28
C ILE A 636 -24.63 -19.67 8.72
N GLU A 637 -23.67 -19.70 9.64
CA GLU A 637 -23.88 -19.95 11.07
C GLU A 637 -24.57 -18.77 11.77
N ASP A 638 -25.35 -19.02 12.83
CA ASP A 638 -26.13 -17.99 13.54
C ASP A 638 -25.30 -16.82 14.11
N GLY A 639 -24.04 -17.06 14.50
CA GLY A 639 -23.12 -16.02 14.97
C GLY A 639 -22.74 -14.99 13.89
N ALA A 640 -23.10 -15.24 12.63
CA ALA A 640 -22.84 -14.36 11.49
C ALA A 640 -23.67 -13.07 11.48
N LYS A 641 -24.79 -13.02 12.22
CA LYS A 641 -25.74 -11.90 12.17
C LYS A 641 -25.08 -10.58 12.58
N ASP A 642 -24.40 -10.58 13.73
CA ASP A 642 -23.80 -9.36 14.30
C ASP A 642 -22.46 -9.03 13.63
N ASP A 643 -21.63 -10.05 13.36
CA ASP A 643 -20.30 -9.85 12.76
C ASP A 643 -20.34 -9.42 11.29
N PHE A 644 -21.36 -9.85 10.54
CA PHE A 644 -21.44 -9.64 9.09
C PHE A 644 -22.70 -8.90 8.62
N LEU A 645 -23.56 -8.46 9.54
CA LEU A 645 -24.78 -7.71 9.25
C LEU A 645 -25.70 -8.49 8.29
N ILE A 646 -26.16 -9.65 8.76
CA ILE A 646 -27.02 -10.58 8.01
C ILE A 646 -28.31 -10.80 8.82
N GLU A 647 -29.38 -10.08 8.49
CA GLU A 647 -30.61 -10.06 9.32
C GLU A 647 -31.48 -11.32 9.19
N ASP A 648 -31.46 -11.99 8.03
CA ASP A 648 -32.28 -13.18 7.70
C ASP A 648 -31.41 -14.34 7.20
N ILE A 649 -30.68 -14.97 8.13
CA ILE A 649 -29.78 -16.09 7.83
C ILE A 649 -30.52 -17.26 7.17
N ASP A 650 -31.77 -17.54 7.57
CA ASP A 650 -32.59 -18.62 7.01
C ASP A 650 -32.92 -18.40 5.53
N ALA A 651 -33.20 -17.16 5.12
CA ALA A 651 -33.40 -16.82 3.72
C ALA A 651 -32.16 -17.10 2.86
N TRP A 652 -30.97 -16.68 3.32
CA TRP A 652 -29.72 -16.99 2.63
C TRP A 652 -29.46 -18.50 2.60
N ASN A 653 -29.63 -19.16 3.74
CA ASN A 653 -29.46 -20.60 3.87
C ASN A 653 -30.46 -21.39 3.02
N THR A 654 -31.62 -20.84 2.68
CA THR A 654 -32.55 -21.47 1.74
C THR A 654 -31.93 -21.58 0.32
N LEU A 655 -31.25 -20.54 -0.16
CA LEU A 655 -30.54 -20.57 -1.44
C LEU A 655 -29.23 -21.38 -1.38
N ILE A 656 -28.56 -21.37 -0.23
CA ILE A 656 -27.33 -22.16 0.01
C ILE A 656 -27.63 -23.65 0.19
N ARG A 657 -28.65 -24.06 0.94
CA ARG A 657 -29.07 -25.47 1.09
C ARG A 657 -29.44 -26.11 -0.24
N LYS A 658 -30.02 -25.33 -1.16
CA LYS A 658 -30.23 -25.78 -2.55
C LYS A 658 -28.92 -26.18 -3.24
N GLN A 659 -27.75 -25.75 -2.73
CA GLN A 659 -26.42 -26.07 -3.27
C GLN A 659 -25.90 -27.43 -2.83
N ASN A 660 -26.28 -27.83 -1.63
CA ASN A 660 -25.87 -29.10 -1.04
C ASN A 660 -26.90 -30.20 -1.32
N THR A 661 -28.03 -29.84 -1.92
CA THR A 661 -29.04 -30.75 -2.49
C THR A 661 -28.89 -30.76 -4.01
N GLU A 662 -29.17 -31.88 -4.69
CA GLU A 662 -29.08 -32.00 -6.17
C GLU A 662 -30.11 -31.12 -6.94
N LYS A 663 -30.72 -30.14 -6.27
CA LYS A 663 -31.83 -29.34 -6.78
C LYS A 663 -31.32 -28.08 -7.49
N ARG A 664 -31.72 -27.94 -8.75
CA ARG A 664 -31.42 -26.82 -9.65
C ARG A 664 -32.30 -25.61 -9.30
N TRP A 665 -31.79 -24.39 -9.52
CA TRP A 665 -32.56 -23.16 -9.31
C TRP A 665 -33.64 -22.97 -10.38
N ASP A 666 -34.84 -22.61 -9.93
CA ASP A 666 -35.98 -22.20 -10.77
C ASP A 666 -36.03 -20.67 -10.92
N LYS A 667 -37.06 -20.14 -11.61
CA LYS A 667 -37.21 -18.68 -11.80
C LYS A 667 -37.38 -17.94 -10.47
N ALA A 668 -38.12 -18.53 -9.53
CA ALA A 668 -38.37 -17.90 -8.24
C ALA A 668 -37.07 -17.79 -7.43
N ASP A 669 -36.20 -18.80 -7.50
CA ASP A 669 -34.87 -18.77 -6.88
C ASP A 669 -33.99 -17.64 -7.40
N ILE A 670 -33.98 -17.43 -8.71
CA ILE A 670 -33.17 -16.37 -9.33
C ILE A 670 -33.68 -14.98 -8.97
N GLN A 671 -35.00 -14.78 -8.98
CA GLN A 671 -35.59 -13.50 -8.54
C GLN A 671 -35.33 -13.26 -7.06
N TYR A 672 -35.49 -14.30 -6.23
CA TYR A 672 -35.24 -14.21 -4.81
C TYR A 672 -33.76 -13.92 -4.47
N LEU A 673 -32.82 -14.50 -5.23
CA LEU A 673 -31.39 -14.18 -5.14
C LEU A 673 -31.14 -12.68 -5.32
N GLN A 674 -31.71 -12.07 -6.37
CA GLN A 674 -31.55 -10.63 -6.60
C GLN A 674 -32.18 -9.82 -5.47
N THR A 675 -33.40 -10.15 -5.04
CA THR A 675 -34.07 -9.45 -3.93
C THR A 675 -33.23 -9.51 -2.65
N LEU A 676 -32.70 -10.67 -2.26
CA LEU A 676 -31.86 -10.79 -1.07
C LEU A 676 -30.58 -9.94 -1.15
N ILE A 677 -29.91 -9.97 -2.30
CA ILE A 677 -28.69 -9.19 -2.52
C ILE A 677 -28.99 -7.68 -2.54
N ASP A 678 -30.05 -7.25 -3.23
CA ASP A 678 -30.40 -5.83 -3.34
C ASP A 678 -30.91 -5.28 -2.00
N MET A 679 -31.74 -6.02 -1.27
CA MET A 679 -32.23 -5.61 0.05
C MET A 679 -31.11 -5.57 1.09
N ARG A 680 -30.19 -6.54 1.11
CA ARG A 680 -29.00 -6.44 1.96
C ARG A 680 -28.10 -5.28 1.54
N THR A 681 -27.92 -5.05 0.23
CA THR A 681 -27.15 -3.88 -0.25
C THR A 681 -27.72 -2.59 0.29
N LEU A 682 -29.05 -2.40 0.20
CA LEU A 682 -29.72 -1.22 0.74
C LEU A 682 -29.58 -1.11 2.26
N PHE A 683 -29.78 -2.20 3.00
CA PHE A 683 -29.56 -2.22 4.44
C PHE A 683 -28.13 -1.78 4.83
N LEU A 684 -27.12 -2.31 4.15
CA LEU A 684 -25.72 -1.94 4.40
C LEU A 684 -25.44 -0.47 4.03
N CYS A 685 -26.00 0.01 2.92
CA CYS A 685 -25.87 1.40 2.50
C CYS A 685 -26.57 2.37 3.46
N GLU A 686 -27.75 2.02 3.98
CA GLU A 686 -28.43 2.81 5.01
C GLU A 686 -27.58 2.93 6.28
N LYS A 687 -26.99 1.84 6.77
CA LYS A 687 -26.07 1.90 7.91
C LYS A 687 -24.86 2.80 7.66
N ILE A 688 -24.31 2.80 6.45
CA ILE A 688 -23.23 3.73 6.07
C ILE A 688 -23.71 5.17 6.09
N LEU A 689 -24.90 5.44 5.57
CA LEU A 689 -25.45 6.79 5.46
C LEU A 689 -25.83 7.36 6.83
N ASP A 690 -26.49 6.56 7.66
CA ASP A 690 -26.99 6.93 8.99
C ASP A 690 -25.90 6.81 10.06
N GLU A 691 -25.49 5.59 10.42
CA GLU A 691 -24.52 5.36 11.50
C GLU A 691 -23.13 5.93 11.17
N GLY A 692 -22.78 5.97 9.88
CA GLY A 692 -21.55 6.60 9.40
C GLY A 692 -21.60 8.12 9.38
N GLY A 693 -22.78 8.72 9.60
CA GLY A 693 -22.97 10.16 9.70
C GLY A 693 -22.94 10.91 8.36
N ILE A 694 -22.98 10.21 7.22
CA ILE A 694 -22.95 10.86 5.90
C ILE A 694 -24.20 11.72 5.71
N TRP A 695 -25.40 11.24 6.07
CA TRP A 695 -26.62 12.05 6.00
C TRP A 695 -26.52 13.32 6.84
N ALA A 696 -25.94 13.21 8.04
CA ALA A 696 -25.75 14.36 8.90
C ALA A 696 -24.89 15.44 8.23
N ILE A 697 -23.86 15.08 7.47
CA ILE A 697 -23.01 16.07 6.78
C ILE A 697 -23.44 16.38 5.34
N SER A 698 -24.34 15.60 4.72
CA SER A 698 -24.78 15.83 3.33
C SER A 698 -26.12 16.57 3.24
N GLU A 699 -27.02 16.34 4.18
CA GLU A 699 -28.29 17.07 4.27
C GLU A 699 -28.01 18.35 5.07
N GLY A 700 -27.86 19.48 4.39
CA GLY A 700 -27.78 20.80 5.03
C GLY A 700 -28.98 21.05 5.96
N ASP A 701 -28.97 22.10 6.78
CA ASP A 701 -30.12 22.45 7.63
C ASP A 701 -31.37 22.74 6.76
N VAL A 702 -32.17 21.71 6.46
CA VAL A 702 -33.45 21.78 5.73
C VAL A 702 -34.47 22.69 6.46
N LYS A 703 -34.16 23.14 7.68
CA LYS A 703 -34.96 24.09 8.46
C LYS A 703 -34.68 25.58 8.21
N ALA A 704 -33.65 25.95 7.44
CA ALA A 704 -33.26 27.36 7.28
C ALA A 704 -33.64 28.01 5.93
N LEU A 705 -34.39 27.32 5.06
CA LEU A 705 -34.83 27.85 3.76
C LEU A 705 -36.36 27.90 3.60
N SER A 706 -37.10 27.85 4.72
CA SER A 706 -38.56 28.04 4.75
C SER A 706 -39.03 29.19 5.65
N GLU A 707 -38.13 30.13 5.98
CA GLU A 707 -38.44 31.47 6.50
C GLU A 707 -37.65 32.48 5.65
#